data_AF-A0A150G385-F1
#
_entry.id   AF-A0A150G385-F1
#
_cell.length_a   1.000
_cell.length_b   1.000
_cell.length_c   1.000
_cell.angle_alpha   90.00
_cell.angle_beta   90.00
_cell.angle_gamma   90.00
#
_symmetry.space_group_name_H-M   'P 1'
#
loop_
_entity.id
_entity.type
_entity.pdbx_description
1 polymer ?
#
loop_
_entity_poly.entity_id
_entity_poly.type
_entity_poly.pdbx_seq_one_letter_code
_entity_poly.pdbx_strand_id
1 'polypeptide(L)'
;MAAHVKAAQEQASAADGMAAAAAARLPERGRRLYRLLVSELYGSRLLEHAARLTLFVRAGAAAAGGIAGGGQTAISQNVVSNIVREAMCSLAGAYYRSAGATLGIPGTPDSRPDVPPPPWGPCAQYLALVDVVSALVAAGFGGGEDGKGAYGMPPEMAAPPQARSGQPGNASQPDPSAGREWDTFDLLLSMVEVQLDWPGQLQRGAGGGGAGNGDVGGDGGGARGGWSFLVGPRATHSLCMRVADLAIASGQDATATSGRQPGRGRGRLPADCAWHVAMRALVAARGLLLGPLSRRPGAAVDSPLLPVKYWEAVVRVLRMEAAPANVDEDLMATRAAFGQRLLHMMELPDMAATASLAPDAQPSGNVATAFSSGLVAGLERCSRFFGRSADRADMEMVCGVLLTGLATHPKGIHQLLAFGPPQQVAPLVATIGKLLHLCVDEAEAAVGAAEPASQASQAAAERAFAARLRIALQHSESGRGHVQRVLLAADSDEAAGVAACRRLVILASNIGQALTSLLSEPRVAALTSEGPAAVRPQLRQLLSFTVQRWLPALLRAALLAPHLPGYGSFMYNVALGSLDVWEVFMIAAAYPPRLASVRSAAEPLCFTATASASAGACTGSAANAAPGEAKLAAAADEAAAEGWRRWLRSGGGSPVPVLGMLLANMRHVNWCCGDVNMFCCCLAAAAFVEPEALRAELRAVAADAAAAPGEGGGGGGSEGAAGGSPSGPGSDAAGKVYTCGSGDRPSATATASASAPAARAQRTDGLPYPDDAWFHWTRNQLDAFLGPDVVSGGPELWDEVLRAEAALSGLAVGDGCHTTATTALAGGAGRGALCWAGALLSPAEAGAGLPTACANPRCTNLAGDSDADLATLGGGLRRCGGCGAVRYCSVDCQRAHWRAGHSAECGGGARRGRGGG
;
A
#
# COMPACT_ATOMS: atom_id res chain seq x y z
N MET A 1 -23.75 -32.19 33.04
CA MET A 1 -23.73 -31.46 31.76
C MET A 1 -22.45 -30.67 31.54
N ALA A 2 -22.09 -29.69 32.39
CA ALA A 2 -20.88 -28.86 32.20
C ALA A 2 -19.57 -29.66 32.06
N ALA A 3 -19.37 -30.73 32.84
CA ALA A 3 -18.21 -31.61 32.71
C ALA A 3 -18.16 -32.37 31.37
N HIS A 4 -19.30 -32.78 30.83
CA HIS A 4 -19.39 -33.43 29.52
C HIS A 4 -19.16 -32.45 28.37
N VAL A 5 -19.64 -31.20 28.49
CA VAL A 5 -19.36 -30.13 27.52
C VAL A 5 -17.86 -29.81 27.51
N LYS A 6 -17.21 -29.70 28.67
CA LYS A 6 -15.77 -29.48 28.78
C LYS A 6 -14.96 -30.62 28.14
N ALA A 7 -15.31 -31.87 28.44
CA ALA A 7 -14.63 -33.03 27.85
C ALA A 7 -14.80 -33.11 26.32
N ALA A 8 -15.98 -32.77 25.79
CA ALA A 8 -16.21 -32.71 24.35
C ALA A 8 -15.41 -31.58 23.68
N GLN A 9 -15.26 -30.43 24.34
CA GLN A 9 -14.49 -29.29 23.84
C GLN A 9 -12.97 -29.55 23.86
N GLU A 10 -12.48 -30.29 24.87
CA GLU A 10 -11.09 -30.78 24.95
C GLU A 10 -10.78 -31.85 23.89
N GLN A 11 -11.74 -32.73 23.57
CA GLN A 11 -11.60 -33.70 22.48
C GLN A 11 -11.62 -33.04 21.10
N ALA A 12 -12.49 -32.04 20.89
CA ALA A 12 -12.54 -31.27 19.64
C ALA A 12 -11.24 -30.49 19.41
N SER A 13 -10.70 -29.82 20.44
CA SER A 13 -9.43 -29.09 20.33
C SER A 13 -8.23 -30.01 20.10
N ALA A 14 -8.23 -31.22 20.69
CA ALA A 14 -7.20 -32.24 20.43
C ALA A 14 -7.28 -32.79 19.00
N ALA A 15 -8.49 -33.02 18.48
CA ALA A 15 -8.71 -33.45 17.10
C ALA A 15 -8.29 -32.37 16.10
N ASP A 16 -8.63 -31.11 16.34
CA ASP A 16 -8.20 -29.96 15.54
C ASP A 16 -6.68 -29.79 15.59
N GLY A 17 -6.05 -29.99 16.76
CA GLY A 17 -4.59 -29.99 16.91
C GLY A 17 -3.90 -31.11 16.12
N MET A 18 -4.47 -32.32 16.10
CA MET A 18 -3.95 -33.43 15.31
C MET A 18 -4.16 -33.21 13.80
N ALA A 19 -5.31 -32.68 13.39
CA ALA A 19 -5.60 -32.35 11.99
C ALA A 19 -4.68 -31.22 11.49
N ALA A 20 -4.46 -30.17 12.29
CA ALA A 20 -3.50 -29.11 11.99
C ALA A 20 -2.05 -29.65 11.91
N ALA A 21 -1.65 -30.53 12.84
CA ALA A 21 -0.33 -31.16 12.80
C ALA A 21 -0.15 -32.10 11.58
N ALA A 22 -1.20 -32.83 11.18
CA ALA A 22 -1.20 -33.67 9.99
C ALA A 22 -1.16 -32.81 8.70
N ALA A 23 -1.94 -31.73 8.66
CA ALA A 23 -1.94 -30.75 7.59
C ALA A 23 -0.59 -30.05 7.46
N ALA A 24 0.11 -29.76 8.57
CA ALA A 24 1.46 -29.19 8.57
C ALA A 24 2.53 -30.20 8.11
N ARG A 25 2.33 -31.51 8.33
CA ARG A 25 3.27 -32.57 7.90
C ARG A 25 3.23 -32.84 6.40
N LEU A 26 2.11 -32.59 5.73
CA LEU A 26 1.95 -32.79 4.28
C LEU A 26 2.91 -31.91 3.44
N PRO A 27 2.99 -30.58 3.67
CA PRO A 27 3.97 -29.71 3.04
C PRO A 27 5.42 -30.14 3.30
N GLU A 28 5.74 -30.59 4.52
CA GLU A 28 7.11 -30.98 4.86
C GLU A 28 7.52 -32.30 4.19
N ARG A 29 6.60 -33.27 4.08
CA ARG A 29 6.81 -34.49 3.27
C ARG A 29 6.97 -34.16 1.79
N GLY A 30 6.14 -33.27 1.25
CA GLY A 30 6.26 -32.79 -0.13
C GLY A 30 7.61 -32.13 -0.39
N ARG A 31 8.06 -31.26 0.53
CA ARG A 31 9.40 -30.65 0.47
C ARG A 31 10.53 -31.67 0.52
N ARG A 32 10.43 -32.69 1.38
CA ARG A 32 11.45 -33.75 1.47
C ARG A 32 11.52 -34.59 0.20
N LEU A 33 10.38 -35.01 -0.35
CA LEU A 33 10.31 -35.73 -1.62
C LEU A 33 10.87 -34.90 -2.77
N TYR A 34 10.51 -33.62 -2.81
CA TYR A 34 11.06 -32.68 -3.78
C TYR A 34 12.59 -32.58 -3.67
N ARG A 35 13.14 -32.41 -2.46
CA ARG A 35 14.60 -32.36 -2.24
C ARG A 35 15.29 -33.62 -2.75
N LEU A 36 14.74 -34.80 -2.44
CA LEU A 36 15.27 -36.08 -2.93
C LEU A 36 15.20 -36.18 -4.45
N LEU A 37 14.07 -35.83 -5.06
CA LEU A 37 13.91 -35.84 -6.51
C LEU A 37 14.92 -34.90 -7.19
N VAL A 38 15.11 -33.69 -6.65
CA VAL A 38 16.07 -32.72 -7.19
C VAL A 38 17.51 -33.19 -7.02
N SER A 39 17.86 -33.75 -5.86
CA SER A 39 19.21 -34.30 -5.65
C SER A 39 19.49 -35.47 -6.59
N GLU A 40 18.50 -36.33 -6.84
CA GLU A 40 18.63 -37.46 -7.79
C GLU A 40 18.69 -36.97 -9.24
N LEU A 41 17.88 -35.99 -9.64
CA LEU A 41 17.92 -35.39 -10.97
C LEU A 41 19.25 -34.66 -11.22
N TYR A 42 19.75 -33.94 -10.22
CA TYR A 42 21.04 -33.28 -10.28
C TYR A 42 22.20 -34.30 -10.34
N GLY A 43 22.15 -35.33 -9.48
CA GLY A 43 23.16 -36.40 -9.44
C GLY A 43 23.19 -37.25 -10.71
N SER A 44 22.03 -37.58 -11.28
CA SER A 44 21.90 -38.35 -12.52
C SER A 44 22.27 -37.58 -13.78
N ARG A 45 22.32 -36.23 -13.71
CA ARG A 45 22.53 -35.35 -14.87
C ARG A 45 21.54 -35.58 -16.01
N LEU A 46 20.36 -36.15 -15.73
CA LEU A 46 19.40 -36.56 -16.78
C LEU A 46 18.98 -35.37 -17.65
N LEU A 47 18.68 -34.23 -17.03
CA LEU A 47 18.29 -33.00 -17.72
C LEU A 47 19.42 -32.46 -18.61
N GLU A 48 20.66 -32.52 -18.14
CA GLU A 48 21.82 -32.12 -18.93
C GLU A 48 22.00 -33.00 -20.17
N HIS A 49 21.85 -34.32 -20.01
CA HIS A 49 21.94 -35.25 -21.14
C HIS A 49 20.77 -35.06 -22.13
N ALA A 50 19.56 -34.86 -21.64
CA ALA A 50 18.38 -34.61 -22.46
C ALA A 50 18.48 -33.27 -23.21
N ALA A 51 18.93 -32.22 -22.55
CA ALA A 51 19.18 -30.92 -23.16
C ALA A 51 20.30 -31.02 -24.22
N ARG A 52 21.40 -31.69 -23.90
CA ARG A 52 22.51 -31.93 -24.83
C ARG A 52 22.07 -32.73 -26.06
N LEU A 53 21.27 -33.78 -25.88
CA LEU A 53 20.71 -34.55 -26.99
C LEU A 53 19.83 -33.67 -27.89
N THR A 54 18.96 -32.86 -27.28
CA THR A 54 18.08 -31.92 -28.01
C THR A 54 18.89 -30.91 -28.82
N LEU A 55 19.95 -30.37 -28.24
CA LEU A 55 20.89 -29.46 -28.93
C LEU A 55 21.61 -30.15 -30.10
N PHE A 56 22.08 -31.39 -29.91
CA PHE A 56 22.71 -32.15 -31.00
C PHE A 56 21.74 -32.45 -32.15
N VAL A 57 20.50 -32.83 -31.84
CA VAL A 57 19.47 -33.08 -32.88
C VAL A 57 19.20 -31.80 -33.67
N ARG A 58 19.14 -30.63 -33.01
CA ARG A 58 18.98 -29.33 -33.69
C ARG A 58 20.18 -28.95 -34.56
N ALA A 59 21.39 -29.09 -34.04
CA ALA A 59 22.61 -28.81 -34.80
C ALA A 59 22.74 -29.74 -36.02
N GLY A 60 22.43 -31.02 -35.86
CA GLY A 60 22.40 -31.99 -36.96
C GLY A 60 21.36 -31.67 -38.03
N ALA A 61 20.16 -31.24 -37.62
CA ALA A 61 19.12 -30.80 -38.56
C ALA A 61 19.52 -29.55 -39.35
N ALA A 62 20.18 -28.58 -38.72
CA ALA A 62 20.69 -27.39 -39.39
C ALA A 62 21.81 -27.74 -40.39
N ALA A 63 22.74 -28.63 -40.00
CA ALA A 63 23.83 -29.08 -40.85
C ALA A 63 23.37 -29.93 -42.06
N ALA A 64 22.27 -30.67 -41.91
CA ALA A 64 21.73 -31.55 -42.96
C ALA A 64 21.05 -30.79 -44.12
N GLY A 65 21.03 -29.46 -44.10
CA GLY A 65 20.89 -28.61 -45.29
C GLY A 65 19.79 -29.01 -46.28
N GLY A 66 18.52 -28.97 -45.87
CA GLY A 66 17.39 -28.85 -46.81
C GLY A 66 17.16 -30.02 -47.78
N ILE A 67 17.75 -31.21 -47.59
CA ILE A 67 17.38 -32.37 -48.41
C ILE A 67 15.94 -32.77 -48.04
N ALA A 68 15.00 -32.45 -48.94
CA ALA A 68 13.56 -32.32 -48.73
C ALA A 68 12.76 -33.62 -48.38
N GLY A 69 13.40 -34.64 -47.80
CA GLY A 69 12.90 -36.01 -47.80
C GLY A 69 12.22 -36.57 -46.54
N GLY A 70 12.07 -35.86 -45.42
CA GLY A 70 11.62 -36.51 -44.18
C GLY A 70 10.74 -35.68 -43.26
N GLY A 71 9.42 -35.66 -43.49
CA GLY A 71 8.46 -35.05 -42.55
C GLY A 71 8.43 -35.71 -41.16
N GLN A 72 8.88 -36.96 -41.05
CA GLN A 72 8.80 -37.75 -39.83
C GLN A 72 9.88 -37.40 -38.80
N THR A 73 11.08 -37.00 -39.23
CA THR A 73 12.18 -36.60 -38.33
C THR A 73 11.92 -35.26 -37.65
N ALA A 74 11.32 -34.31 -38.35
CA ALA A 74 10.94 -33.01 -37.80
C ALA A 74 9.85 -33.12 -36.71
N ILE A 75 8.87 -34.02 -36.91
CA ILE A 75 7.81 -34.27 -35.92
C ILE A 75 8.41 -34.87 -34.64
N SER A 76 9.27 -35.88 -34.74
CA SER A 76 9.94 -36.47 -33.58
C SER A 76 10.83 -35.47 -32.83
N GLN A 77 11.52 -34.57 -33.54
CA GLN A 77 12.36 -33.54 -32.93
C GLN A 77 11.55 -32.53 -32.11
N ASN A 78 10.43 -32.04 -32.65
CA ASN A 78 9.56 -31.10 -31.93
C ASN A 78 8.95 -31.75 -30.68
N VAL A 79 8.55 -33.02 -30.77
CA VAL A 79 8.02 -33.76 -29.61
C VAL A 79 9.06 -33.89 -28.51
N VAL A 80 10.28 -34.32 -28.82
CA VAL A 80 11.35 -34.45 -27.82
C VAL A 80 11.71 -33.10 -27.20
N SER A 81 11.84 -32.05 -28.02
CA SER A 81 12.12 -30.70 -27.52
C SER A 81 11.03 -30.19 -26.58
N ASN A 82 9.76 -30.48 -26.90
CA ASN A 82 8.63 -30.07 -26.06
C ASN A 82 8.60 -30.84 -24.74
N ILE A 83 8.84 -32.15 -24.74
CA ILE A 83 8.89 -32.96 -23.51
C ILE A 83 10.01 -32.48 -22.59
N VAL A 84 11.21 -32.23 -23.13
CA VAL A 84 12.33 -31.74 -22.34
C VAL A 84 12.03 -30.36 -21.77
N ARG A 85 11.41 -29.48 -22.57
CA ARG A 85 10.98 -28.15 -22.11
C ARG A 85 9.94 -28.24 -20.99
N GLU A 86 8.89 -29.02 -21.18
CA GLU A 86 7.82 -29.20 -20.19
C GLU A 86 8.36 -29.75 -18.87
N ALA A 87 9.30 -30.71 -18.93
CA ALA A 87 10.00 -31.22 -17.76
C ALA A 87 10.82 -30.12 -17.07
N MET A 88 11.55 -29.28 -17.82
CA MET A 88 12.31 -28.16 -17.26
C MET A 88 11.39 -27.10 -16.64
N CYS A 89 10.29 -26.73 -17.28
CA CYS A 89 9.30 -25.78 -16.73
C CYS A 89 8.67 -26.32 -15.44
N SER A 90 8.27 -27.60 -15.44
CA SER A 90 7.72 -28.26 -14.25
C SER A 90 8.70 -28.26 -13.09
N LEU A 91 9.99 -28.52 -13.36
CA LEU A 91 11.04 -28.51 -12.35
C LEU A 91 11.37 -27.10 -11.85
N ALA A 92 11.42 -26.11 -12.74
CA ALA A 92 11.58 -24.72 -12.35
C ALA A 92 10.42 -24.30 -11.43
N GLY A 93 9.17 -24.53 -11.83
CA GLY A 93 7.99 -24.24 -11.00
C GLY A 93 8.01 -24.96 -9.65
N ALA A 94 8.42 -26.23 -9.62
CA ALA A 94 8.58 -26.98 -8.38
C ALA A 94 9.71 -26.41 -7.50
N TYR A 95 10.80 -25.95 -8.10
CA TYR A 95 11.89 -25.25 -7.41
C TYR A 95 11.40 -23.98 -6.73
N TYR A 96 10.70 -23.13 -7.46
CA TYR A 96 10.09 -21.92 -6.90
C TYR A 96 9.16 -22.21 -5.73
N ARG A 97 8.24 -23.16 -5.90
CA ARG A 97 7.32 -23.56 -4.81
C ARG A 97 8.07 -24.09 -3.58
N SER A 98 9.17 -24.81 -3.79
CA SER A 98 9.94 -25.42 -2.69
C SER A 98 10.81 -24.43 -1.90
N ALA A 99 11.41 -23.48 -2.61
CA ALA A 99 12.32 -22.49 -2.04
C ALA A 99 11.53 -21.34 -1.37
N GLY A 100 10.25 -21.19 -1.70
CA GLY A 100 9.33 -20.27 -1.07
C GLY A 100 9.17 -18.96 -1.85
N ALA A 101 8.19 -18.15 -1.43
CA ALA A 101 7.81 -16.89 -2.09
C ALA A 101 8.91 -15.78 -2.05
N THR A 102 10.07 -16.06 -1.46
CA THR A 102 11.21 -15.13 -1.36
C THR A 102 12.16 -15.24 -2.55
N LEU A 103 12.04 -16.25 -3.42
CA LEU A 103 12.81 -16.30 -4.67
C LEU A 103 12.30 -15.26 -5.68
N GLY A 104 13.21 -14.48 -6.24
CA GLY A 104 13.00 -13.41 -7.22
C GLY A 104 13.07 -12.01 -6.61
N ILE A 105 13.37 -11.89 -5.32
CA ILE A 105 13.54 -10.64 -4.60
C ILE A 105 15.02 -10.53 -4.19
N PRO A 106 15.87 -9.82 -4.97
CA PRO A 106 17.26 -9.63 -4.64
C PRO A 106 17.41 -8.96 -3.27
N GLY A 107 18.07 -9.63 -2.32
CA GLY A 107 18.49 -9.01 -1.05
C GLY A 107 17.71 -9.39 0.21
N THR A 108 16.75 -10.32 0.18
CA THR A 108 16.18 -10.86 1.43
C THR A 108 17.21 -11.78 2.12
N PRO A 109 17.55 -11.56 3.40
CA PRO A 109 18.60 -12.29 4.12
C PRO A 109 18.29 -13.78 4.42
N ASP A 110 17.10 -14.27 4.05
CA ASP A 110 16.70 -15.67 4.22
C ASP A 110 17.18 -16.57 3.08
N SER A 111 18.48 -16.55 2.76
CA SER A 111 19.07 -17.60 1.95
C SER A 111 19.02 -18.90 2.77
N ARG A 112 17.97 -19.71 2.56
CA ARG A 112 17.83 -21.01 3.22
C ARG A 112 18.99 -21.91 2.77
N PRO A 113 19.95 -22.27 3.65
CA PRO A 113 21.08 -23.12 3.28
C PRO A 113 20.64 -24.54 2.86
N ASP A 114 19.37 -24.90 3.12
CA ASP A 114 18.78 -26.20 2.86
C ASP A 114 18.16 -26.36 1.46
N VAL A 115 18.16 -25.30 0.63
CA VAL A 115 17.65 -25.39 -0.75
C VAL A 115 18.79 -25.89 -1.65
N PRO A 116 18.64 -27.04 -2.33
CA PRO A 116 19.67 -27.55 -3.22
C PRO A 116 19.95 -26.54 -4.35
N PRO A 117 21.16 -26.58 -4.95
CA PRO A 117 21.44 -25.77 -6.13
C PRO A 117 20.40 -26.06 -7.22
N PRO A 118 20.09 -25.07 -8.08
CA PRO A 118 19.16 -25.27 -9.17
C PRO A 118 19.53 -26.50 -10.01
N PRO A 119 18.56 -27.34 -10.42
CA PRO A 119 18.83 -28.59 -11.12
C PRO A 119 19.31 -28.43 -12.56
N TRP A 120 19.40 -27.20 -13.09
CA TRP A 120 19.85 -26.92 -14.44
C TRP A 120 21.34 -26.62 -14.50
N GLY A 121 22.09 -27.47 -15.20
CA GLY A 121 23.48 -27.21 -15.55
C GLY A 121 23.61 -26.40 -16.85
N PRO A 122 24.83 -26.33 -17.41
CA PRO A 122 25.13 -25.50 -18.57
C PRO A 122 24.34 -25.86 -19.84
N CYS A 123 24.03 -27.14 -20.07
CA CYS A 123 23.30 -27.55 -21.28
C CYS A 123 21.84 -27.14 -21.23
N ALA A 124 21.19 -27.26 -20.05
CA ALA A 124 19.82 -26.79 -19.86
C ALA A 124 19.73 -25.26 -20.01
N GLN A 125 20.68 -24.52 -19.43
CA GLN A 125 20.77 -23.06 -19.61
C GLN A 125 20.97 -22.68 -21.07
N TYR A 126 21.84 -23.39 -21.79
CA TYR A 126 22.08 -23.14 -23.21
C TYR A 126 20.85 -23.43 -24.06
N LEU A 127 20.13 -24.53 -23.79
CA LEU A 127 18.90 -24.86 -24.51
C LEU A 127 17.82 -23.79 -24.31
N ALA A 128 17.62 -23.32 -23.06
CA ALA A 128 16.69 -22.23 -22.77
C ALA A 128 17.09 -20.92 -23.48
N LEU A 129 18.39 -20.60 -23.49
CA LEU A 129 18.93 -19.43 -24.19
C LEU A 129 18.71 -19.51 -25.70
N VAL A 130 19.01 -20.66 -26.32
CA VAL A 130 18.80 -20.89 -27.76
C VAL A 130 17.32 -20.74 -28.12
N ASP A 131 16.42 -21.31 -27.31
CA ASP A 131 14.98 -21.18 -27.52
C ASP A 131 14.52 -19.72 -27.44
N VAL A 132 14.93 -18.97 -26.40
CA VAL A 132 14.57 -17.54 -26.26
C VAL A 132 15.12 -16.69 -27.40
N VAL A 133 16.41 -16.87 -27.76
CA VAL A 133 17.02 -16.11 -28.85
C VAL A 133 16.32 -16.41 -30.18
N SER A 134 15.99 -17.67 -30.44
CA SER A 134 15.23 -18.05 -31.64
C SER A 134 13.85 -17.39 -31.67
N ALA A 135 13.14 -17.37 -30.54
CA ALA A 135 11.84 -16.71 -30.42
C ALA A 135 11.94 -15.18 -30.63
N LEU A 136 12.95 -14.53 -30.04
CA LEU A 136 13.22 -13.12 -30.25
C LEU A 136 13.54 -12.81 -31.72
N VAL A 137 14.35 -13.65 -32.38
CA VAL A 137 14.66 -13.47 -33.81
C VAL A 137 13.40 -13.64 -34.67
N ALA A 138 12.60 -14.68 -34.41
CA ALA A 138 11.34 -14.92 -35.12
C ALA A 138 10.35 -13.76 -34.97
N ALA A 139 10.36 -13.09 -33.82
CA ALA A 139 9.55 -11.90 -33.56
C ALA A 139 10.13 -10.59 -34.14
N GLY A 140 11.31 -10.63 -34.76
CA GLY A 140 11.99 -9.46 -35.33
C GLY A 140 12.84 -8.66 -34.32
N PHE A 141 13.01 -9.17 -33.10
CA PHE A 141 13.86 -8.58 -32.05
C PHE A 141 15.30 -9.10 -32.10
N GLY A 142 15.68 -9.87 -33.12
CA GLY A 142 16.98 -10.54 -33.23
C GLY A 142 18.19 -9.69 -33.61
N GLY A 143 18.00 -8.47 -34.13
CA GLY A 143 19.09 -7.62 -34.64
C GLY A 143 19.72 -6.71 -33.57
N GLY A 144 21.05 -6.59 -33.54
CA GLY A 144 21.74 -5.47 -32.90
C GLY A 144 21.26 -4.11 -33.44
N GLU A 145 21.50 -3.01 -32.72
CA GLU A 145 21.12 -1.64 -33.18
C GLU A 145 21.69 -1.34 -34.60
N ASP A 146 22.78 -2.02 -34.96
CA ASP A 146 23.52 -1.89 -36.22
C ASP A 146 22.99 -2.79 -37.35
N GLY A 147 21.96 -3.61 -37.10
CA GLY A 147 21.45 -4.63 -38.03
C GLY A 147 22.42 -5.80 -38.29
N LYS A 148 23.58 -5.82 -37.63
CA LYS A 148 24.63 -6.85 -37.78
C LYS A 148 24.68 -7.77 -36.57
N GLY A 149 23.95 -8.88 -36.64
CA GLY A 149 24.21 -10.06 -35.82
C GLY A 149 23.22 -10.34 -34.69
N ALA A 150 22.95 -11.63 -34.51
CA ALA A 150 22.12 -12.20 -33.45
C ALA A 150 22.91 -12.36 -32.15
N TYR A 151 23.31 -11.25 -31.52
CA TYR A 151 23.95 -11.27 -30.18
C TYR A 151 25.29 -12.02 -30.10
N GLY A 152 26.03 -12.07 -31.21
CA GLY A 152 27.25 -12.89 -31.28
C GLY A 152 26.98 -14.40 -31.38
N MET A 153 25.72 -14.82 -31.52
CA MET A 153 25.39 -16.19 -31.92
C MET A 153 25.70 -16.38 -33.42
N PRO A 154 26.27 -17.53 -33.80
CA PRO A 154 26.45 -17.89 -35.20
C PRO A 154 25.11 -17.82 -35.96
N PRO A 155 25.09 -17.30 -37.20
CA PRO A 155 23.87 -17.13 -37.98
C PRO A 155 23.10 -18.45 -38.19
N GLU A 156 23.78 -19.59 -38.13
CA GLU A 156 23.20 -20.93 -38.23
C GLU A 156 22.32 -21.29 -37.01
N MET A 157 22.62 -20.73 -35.84
CA MET A 157 21.84 -20.91 -34.61
C MET A 157 20.78 -19.82 -34.39
N ALA A 158 20.90 -18.71 -35.10
CA ALA A 158 19.95 -17.60 -35.06
C ALA A 158 18.86 -17.71 -36.13
N ALA A 159 19.07 -18.52 -37.17
CA ALA A 159 18.06 -18.75 -38.19
C ALA A 159 16.81 -19.37 -37.54
N PRO A 160 15.63 -18.71 -37.61
CA PRO A 160 14.42 -19.30 -37.07
C PRO A 160 14.18 -20.64 -37.79
N PRO A 161 13.69 -21.69 -37.10
CA PRO A 161 13.30 -22.92 -37.77
C PRO A 161 12.34 -22.53 -38.89
N GLN A 162 12.67 -22.86 -40.15
CA GLN A 162 11.88 -22.49 -41.30
C GLN A 162 10.47 -23.06 -41.12
N ALA A 163 9.56 -22.25 -40.60
CA ALA A 163 8.14 -22.54 -40.61
C ALA A 163 7.78 -22.67 -42.08
N ARG A 164 7.53 -23.91 -42.53
CA ARG A 164 7.02 -24.16 -43.88
C ARG A 164 5.83 -23.24 -44.08
N SER A 165 6.00 -22.20 -44.91
CA SER A 165 4.88 -21.41 -45.42
C SER A 165 4.11 -22.32 -46.37
N GLY A 166 3.36 -23.26 -45.80
CA GLY A 166 2.72 -24.35 -46.50
C GLY A 166 1.27 -24.03 -46.76
N GLN A 167 0.95 -23.92 -48.05
CA GLN A 167 -0.27 -24.44 -48.66
C GLN A 167 -1.62 -23.85 -48.18
N PRO A 168 -2.31 -23.03 -49.00
CA PRO A 168 -3.53 -22.30 -48.65
C PRO A 168 -4.81 -23.15 -48.46
N GLY A 169 -4.72 -24.42 -48.05
CA GLY A 169 -5.89 -25.30 -47.84
C GLY A 169 -6.12 -25.61 -46.36
N ASN A 170 -7.33 -25.36 -45.86
CA ASN A 170 -7.85 -25.59 -44.49
C ASN A 170 -7.47 -24.56 -43.42
N ALA A 171 -8.19 -23.43 -43.42
CA ALA A 171 -7.99 -22.30 -42.51
C ALA A 171 -8.70 -22.40 -41.13
N SER A 172 -9.31 -23.52 -40.76
CA SER A 172 -10.31 -23.57 -39.66
C SER A 172 -9.86 -24.16 -38.32
N GLN A 173 -8.66 -24.72 -38.16
CA GLN A 173 -8.19 -25.18 -36.85
C GLN A 173 -7.13 -24.24 -36.26
N PRO A 174 -7.36 -23.66 -35.06
CA PRO A 174 -6.31 -22.95 -34.33
C PRO A 174 -5.20 -23.94 -33.99
N ASP A 175 -3.95 -23.56 -34.26
CA ASP A 175 -2.78 -24.39 -33.99
C ASP A 175 -2.58 -24.54 -32.46
N PRO A 176 -2.70 -25.76 -31.90
CA PRO A 176 -2.51 -26.00 -30.47
C PRO A 176 -1.05 -25.75 -30.00
N SER A 177 -0.13 -25.39 -30.90
CA SER A 177 1.25 -25.02 -30.55
C SER A 177 1.45 -23.54 -30.20
N ALA A 178 0.53 -22.65 -30.58
CA ALA A 178 0.68 -21.20 -30.37
C ALA A 178 0.75 -20.78 -28.89
N GLY A 179 0.21 -21.61 -27.99
CA GLY A 179 0.26 -21.38 -26.55
C GLY A 179 1.59 -21.75 -25.87
N ARG A 180 2.62 -22.23 -26.59
CA ARG A 180 3.86 -22.78 -25.95
C ARG A 180 5.10 -21.88 -26.06
N GLU A 181 5.00 -20.73 -26.72
CA GLU A 181 6.15 -19.82 -26.86
C GLU A 181 6.49 -19.11 -25.55
N TRP A 182 5.52 -18.86 -24.68
CA TRP A 182 5.75 -18.17 -23.40
C TRP A 182 6.49 -19.03 -22.37
N ASP A 183 6.29 -20.36 -22.38
CA ASP A 183 6.98 -21.32 -21.50
C ASP A 183 8.50 -21.17 -21.56
N THR A 184 9.02 -20.86 -22.75
CA THR A 184 10.45 -20.67 -22.98
C THR A 184 10.98 -19.42 -22.26
N PHE A 185 10.25 -18.30 -22.35
CA PHE A 185 10.63 -17.07 -21.65
C PHE A 185 10.50 -17.25 -20.14
N ASP A 186 9.43 -17.93 -19.69
CA ASP A 186 9.20 -18.21 -18.28
C ASP A 186 10.32 -19.06 -17.67
N LEU A 187 10.76 -20.10 -18.39
CA LEU A 187 11.88 -20.94 -17.99
C LEU A 187 13.19 -20.16 -17.90
N LEU A 188 13.51 -19.34 -18.91
CA LEU A 188 14.75 -18.54 -18.89
C LEU A 188 14.74 -17.56 -17.72
N LEU A 189 13.66 -16.79 -17.54
CA LEU A 189 13.53 -15.81 -16.48
C LEU A 189 13.59 -16.48 -15.10
N SER A 190 13.03 -17.68 -15.00
CA SER A 190 13.15 -18.55 -13.83
C SER A 190 14.61 -18.91 -13.52
N MET A 191 15.39 -19.28 -14.53
CA MET A 191 16.81 -19.56 -14.34
C MET A 191 17.60 -18.32 -13.90
N VAL A 192 17.28 -17.15 -14.46
CA VAL A 192 17.98 -15.88 -14.15
C VAL A 192 17.67 -15.38 -12.75
N GLU A 193 16.40 -15.38 -12.34
CA GLU A 193 15.96 -14.95 -11.01
C GLU A 193 16.62 -15.80 -9.90
N VAL A 194 16.65 -17.13 -10.05
CA VAL A 194 17.34 -18.00 -9.07
C VAL A 194 18.85 -17.70 -8.99
N GLN A 195 19.49 -17.33 -10.10
CA GLN A 195 20.90 -16.92 -10.09
C GLN A 195 21.13 -15.59 -9.36
N LEU A 196 20.15 -14.68 -9.40
CA LEU A 196 20.21 -13.41 -8.67
C LEU A 196 20.05 -13.60 -7.16
N ASP A 197 19.32 -14.62 -6.73
CA ASP A 197 19.08 -14.95 -5.31
C ASP A 197 20.19 -15.78 -4.66
N TRP A 198 21.19 -16.23 -5.42
CA TRP A 198 22.29 -17.07 -4.93
C TRP A 198 23.60 -16.35 -4.48
N PRO A 199 23.65 -15.05 -4.07
CA PRO A 199 24.91 -14.31 -4.06
C PRO A 199 25.87 -14.63 -2.89
N GLY A 200 25.56 -15.59 -1.99
CA GLY A 200 26.26 -15.74 -0.70
C GLY A 200 27.13 -16.98 -0.47
N GLN A 201 26.88 -18.10 -1.14
CA GLN A 201 27.42 -19.39 -0.66
C GLN A 201 28.83 -19.72 -1.18
N LEU A 202 29.21 -19.24 -2.37
CA LEU A 202 30.49 -19.61 -3.00
C LEU A 202 31.71 -18.82 -2.48
N GLN A 203 31.52 -17.67 -1.83
CA GLN A 203 32.65 -16.85 -1.36
C GLN A 203 33.22 -17.28 0.01
N ARG A 204 32.47 -18.02 0.83
CA ARG A 204 32.93 -18.41 2.18
C ARG A 204 33.84 -19.65 2.22
N GLY A 205 33.98 -20.40 1.11
CA GLY A 205 34.70 -21.68 1.10
C GLY A 205 36.19 -21.64 0.76
N ALA A 206 36.72 -20.55 0.22
CA ALA A 206 38.08 -20.53 -0.36
C ALA A 206 39.16 -19.85 0.50
N GLY A 207 38.85 -19.45 1.74
CA GLY A 207 39.75 -18.71 2.64
C GLY A 207 40.66 -19.56 3.54
N GLY A 208 40.92 -20.82 3.19
CA GLY A 208 41.68 -21.76 4.03
C GLY A 208 42.97 -22.24 3.37
N GLY A 209 44.10 -21.63 3.74
CA GLY A 209 45.42 -22.27 3.77
C GLY A 209 46.28 -22.16 2.52
N GLY A 210 47.32 -21.32 2.57
CA GLY A 210 48.43 -21.36 1.62
C GLY A 210 49.24 -20.09 1.53
N ALA A 211 49.99 -19.75 2.59
CA ALA A 211 51.08 -18.78 2.49
C ALA A 211 52.20 -19.38 1.62
N GLY A 212 52.15 -19.14 0.31
CA GLY A 212 53.19 -19.50 -0.63
C GLY A 212 53.63 -18.26 -1.41
N ASN A 213 54.79 -17.70 -1.05
CA ASN A 213 55.46 -16.68 -1.84
C ASN A 213 55.88 -17.29 -3.19
N GLY A 214 55.16 -16.92 -4.24
CA GLY A 214 55.46 -17.30 -5.62
C GLY A 214 55.07 -16.17 -6.54
N ASP A 215 56.05 -15.29 -6.81
CA ASP A 215 55.98 -14.19 -7.76
C ASP A 215 55.99 -14.76 -9.19
N VAL A 216 54.82 -14.88 -9.82
CA VAL A 216 54.69 -15.17 -11.26
C VAL A 216 53.54 -14.35 -11.82
N GLY A 217 53.91 -13.31 -12.58
CA GLY A 217 52.99 -12.51 -13.38
C GLY A 217 52.28 -13.35 -14.43
N GLY A 218 50.98 -13.52 -14.28
CA GLY A 218 50.09 -14.15 -15.25
C GLY A 218 48.81 -13.34 -15.35
N ASP A 219 48.74 -12.49 -16.36
CA ASP A 219 47.59 -11.64 -16.70
C ASP A 219 46.48 -12.52 -17.32
N GLY A 220 45.87 -13.37 -16.49
CA GLY A 220 44.76 -14.24 -16.84
C GLY A 220 43.52 -13.78 -16.11
N GLY A 221 42.64 -13.05 -16.81
CA GLY A 221 41.35 -12.54 -16.32
C GLY A 221 40.36 -13.63 -15.91
N GLY A 222 40.67 -14.35 -14.83
CA GLY A 222 39.85 -15.40 -14.24
C GLY A 222 38.73 -14.81 -13.39
N ALA A 223 37.49 -15.05 -13.83
CA ALA A 223 36.24 -14.68 -13.17
C ALA A 223 36.24 -15.02 -11.66
N ARG A 224 36.39 -14.00 -10.81
CA ARG A 224 36.23 -14.10 -9.34
C ARG A 224 34.88 -13.59 -8.83
N GLY A 225 33.82 -13.64 -9.65
CA GLY A 225 32.46 -13.31 -9.24
C GLY A 225 31.57 -14.54 -9.32
N GLY A 226 30.84 -14.87 -8.26
CA GLY A 226 29.96 -16.06 -8.13
C GLY A 226 28.73 -16.09 -9.04
N TRP A 227 28.85 -15.65 -10.29
CA TRP A 227 27.85 -15.75 -11.34
C TRP A 227 28.05 -17.05 -12.12
N SER A 228 27.09 -17.97 -12.06
CA SER A 228 27.20 -19.29 -12.71
C SER A 228 26.38 -19.44 -13.99
N PHE A 229 25.66 -18.38 -14.38
CA PHE A 229 24.88 -18.38 -15.61
C PHE A 229 25.80 -18.32 -16.84
N LEU A 230 25.48 -19.09 -17.88
CA LEU A 230 26.33 -19.29 -19.04
C LEU A 230 26.73 -18.00 -19.77
N VAL A 231 25.84 -17.01 -19.82
CA VAL A 231 26.13 -15.69 -20.36
C VAL A 231 26.42 -14.71 -19.23
N GLY A 232 27.40 -13.82 -19.45
CA GLY A 232 27.80 -12.83 -18.46
C GLY A 232 26.67 -11.86 -18.11
N PRO A 233 26.66 -11.25 -16.91
CA PRO A 233 25.52 -10.46 -16.41
C PRO A 233 25.06 -9.33 -17.35
N ARG A 234 25.99 -8.71 -18.11
CA ARG A 234 25.66 -7.67 -19.10
C ARG A 234 24.84 -8.21 -20.29
N ALA A 235 25.22 -9.39 -20.78
CA ALA A 235 24.50 -10.06 -21.87
C ALA A 235 23.13 -10.53 -21.38
N THR A 236 23.04 -11.10 -20.17
CA THR A 236 21.77 -11.46 -19.53
C THR A 236 20.86 -10.25 -19.37
N HIS A 237 21.39 -9.10 -18.92
CA HIS A 237 20.60 -7.87 -18.77
C HIS A 237 20.03 -7.42 -20.12
N SER A 238 20.86 -7.41 -21.16
CA SER A 238 20.45 -7.02 -22.51
C SER A 238 19.37 -7.96 -23.07
N LEU A 239 19.50 -9.27 -22.79
CA LEU A 239 18.51 -10.28 -23.14
C LEU A 239 17.19 -10.03 -22.42
N CYS A 240 17.20 -9.82 -21.09
CA CYS A 240 16.02 -9.50 -20.31
C CYS A 240 15.31 -8.23 -20.81
N MET A 241 16.04 -7.16 -21.10
CA MET A 241 15.44 -5.92 -21.66
C MET A 241 14.72 -6.18 -22.99
N ARG A 242 15.25 -7.04 -23.85
CA ARG A 242 14.61 -7.36 -25.13
C ARG A 242 13.44 -8.32 -25.01
N VAL A 243 13.48 -9.25 -24.05
CA VAL A 243 12.30 -10.03 -23.67
C VAL A 243 11.18 -9.09 -23.20
N ALA A 244 11.52 -8.08 -22.41
CA ALA A 244 10.55 -7.05 -22.01
C ALA A 244 10.01 -6.26 -23.22
N ASP A 245 10.87 -5.83 -24.15
CA ASP A 245 10.45 -5.12 -25.36
C ASP A 245 9.50 -5.94 -26.24
N LEU A 246 9.80 -7.23 -26.47
CA LEU A 246 8.92 -8.14 -27.20
C LEU A 246 7.56 -8.28 -26.51
N ALA A 247 7.58 -8.46 -25.18
CA ALA A 247 6.37 -8.65 -24.40
C ALA A 247 5.50 -7.37 -24.40
N ILE A 248 6.10 -6.20 -24.21
CA ILE A 248 5.44 -4.90 -24.34
C ILE A 248 4.81 -4.75 -25.73
N ALA A 249 5.57 -5.00 -26.80
CA ALA A 249 5.08 -4.86 -28.16
C ALA A 249 3.90 -5.82 -28.42
N SER A 250 4.00 -7.06 -27.95
CA SER A 250 2.95 -8.08 -28.09
C SER A 250 1.66 -7.66 -27.39
N GLY A 251 1.74 -7.12 -26.16
CA GLY A 251 0.56 -6.64 -25.44
C GLY A 251 -0.05 -5.36 -26.03
N GLN A 252 0.75 -4.40 -26.48
CA GLN A 252 0.26 -3.20 -27.17
C GLN A 252 -0.41 -3.53 -28.51
N ASP A 253 0.11 -4.52 -29.22
CA ASP A 253 -0.45 -4.99 -30.47
C ASP A 253 -1.78 -5.73 -30.27
N ALA A 254 -1.91 -6.51 -29.20
CA ALA A 254 -3.14 -7.22 -28.86
C ALA A 254 -4.32 -6.26 -28.63
N THR A 255 -4.08 -5.12 -27.99
CA THR A 255 -5.13 -4.13 -27.70
C THR A 255 -5.55 -3.40 -28.97
N ALA A 256 -4.59 -3.01 -29.82
CA ALA A 256 -4.85 -2.38 -31.10
C ALA A 256 -5.62 -3.29 -32.09
N THR A 257 -5.44 -4.61 -31.97
CA THR A 257 -6.07 -5.62 -32.84
C THR A 257 -7.36 -6.21 -32.28
N SER A 258 -7.82 -5.78 -31.09
CA SER A 258 -9.05 -6.29 -30.46
C SER A 258 -10.34 -6.17 -31.32
N GLY A 259 -10.29 -5.49 -32.48
CA GLY A 259 -11.36 -5.46 -33.51
C GLY A 259 -10.97 -5.96 -34.92
N ARG A 260 -9.77 -6.49 -35.14
CA ARG A 260 -9.30 -6.99 -36.45
C ARG A 260 -8.56 -8.31 -36.29
N GLN A 261 -8.87 -9.31 -37.12
CA GLN A 261 -8.14 -10.57 -37.11
C GLN A 261 -6.62 -10.31 -37.20
N PRO A 262 -5.81 -10.85 -36.27
CA PRO A 262 -4.38 -10.62 -36.27
C PRO A 262 -3.78 -11.16 -37.57
N GLY A 263 -3.05 -10.32 -38.30
CA GLY A 263 -2.26 -10.77 -39.44
C GLY A 263 -1.28 -11.84 -38.96
N ARG A 264 -1.30 -13.02 -39.59
CA ARG A 264 -0.52 -14.24 -39.22
C ARG A 264 1.01 -14.11 -39.34
N GLY A 265 1.59 -12.91 -39.24
CA GLY A 265 2.94 -12.62 -39.72
C GLY A 265 4.05 -12.50 -38.68
N ARG A 266 3.77 -12.39 -37.38
CA ARG A 266 4.82 -12.20 -36.36
C ARG A 266 4.57 -13.07 -35.13
N GLY A 267 5.59 -13.79 -34.68
CA GLY A 267 5.59 -14.50 -33.40
C GLY A 267 5.36 -13.49 -32.28
N ARG A 268 4.15 -13.46 -31.75
CA ARG A 268 3.71 -12.52 -30.71
C ARG A 268 3.36 -13.33 -29.48
N LEU A 269 3.73 -12.80 -28.32
CA LEU A 269 3.29 -13.38 -27.07
C LEU A 269 1.76 -13.22 -26.94
N PRO A 270 1.07 -14.24 -26.40
CA PRO A 270 -0.31 -14.08 -25.95
C PRO A 270 -0.49 -12.84 -25.06
N ALA A 271 -1.59 -12.12 -25.26
CA ALA A 271 -1.84 -10.83 -24.61
C ALA A 271 -1.90 -10.94 -23.08
N ASP A 272 -2.41 -12.07 -22.60
CA ASP A 272 -2.56 -12.46 -21.21
C ASP A 272 -1.22 -12.70 -20.50
N CYS A 273 -0.20 -13.21 -21.19
CA CYS A 273 1.12 -13.47 -20.59
C CYS A 273 2.11 -12.32 -20.80
N ALA A 274 1.87 -11.45 -21.78
CA ALA A 274 2.75 -10.33 -22.12
C ALA A 274 3.14 -9.47 -20.91
N TRP A 275 2.18 -9.12 -20.04
CA TRP A 275 2.47 -8.30 -18.86
C TRP A 275 3.39 -9.01 -17.87
N HIS A 276 3.08 -10.27 -17.59
CA HIS A 276 3.84 -11.08 -16.66
C HIS A 276 5.29 -11.25 -17.11
N VAL A 277 5.48 -11.63 -18.38
CA VAL A 277 6.81 -11.81 -18.98
C VAL A 277 7.60 -10.49 -18.98
N ALA A 278 6.96 -9.37 -19.35
CA ALA A 278 7.62 -8.06 -19.35
C ALA A 278 8.10 -7.66 -17.95
N MET A 279 7.25 -7.79 -16.93
CA MET A 279 7.62 -7.43 -15.56
C MET A 279 8.72 -8.34 -15.00
N ARG A 280 8.62 -9.67 -15.16
CA ARG A 280 9.68 -10.59 -14.72
C ARG A 280 11.02 -10.25 -15.37
N ALA A 281 11.01 -9.99 -16.66
CA ALA A 281 12.20 -9.60 -17.40
C ALA A 281 12.78 -8.28 -16.88
N LEU A 282 11.96 -7.28 -16.56
CA LEU A 282 12.42 -6.02 -15.97
C LEU A 282 12.95 -6.20 -14.54
N VAL A 283 12.30 -7.01 -13.69
CA VAL A 283 12.81 -7.31 -12.34
C VAL A 283 14.16 -8.01 -12.41
N ALA A 284 14.33 -8.99 -13.31
CA ALA A 284 15.60 -9.66 -13.55
C ALA A 284 16.68 -8.68 -14.07
N ALA A 285 16.33 -7.82 -15.04
CA ALA A 285 17.23 -6.78 -15.54
C ALA A 285 17.70 -5.84 -14.43
N ARG A 286 16.78 -5.38 -13.57
CA ARG A 286 17.10 -4.55 -12.40
C ARG A 286 18.03 -5.29 -11.43
N GLY A 287 17.73 -6.53 -11.07
CA GLY A 287 18.56 -7.33 -10.17
C GLY A 287 19.98 -7.52 -10.71
N LEU A 288 20.15 -7.68 -12.02
CA LEU A 288 21.46 -7.73 -12.67
C LEU A 288 22.22 -6.41 -12.55
N LEU A 289 21.54 -5.27 -12.76
CA LEU A 289 22.13 -3.94 -12.61
C LEU A 289 22.56 -3.68 -11.17
N LEU A 290 21.70 -3.93 -10.19
CA LEU A 290 21.95 -3.64 -8.77
C LEU A 290 22.89 -4.66 -8.10
N GLY A 291 22.98 -5.88 -8.64
CA GLY A 291 23.79 -6.96 -8.08
C GLY A 291 25.14 -7.13 -8.78
N PRO A 292 25.33 -8.17 -9.61
CA PRO A 292 26.62 -8.52 -10.19
C PRO A 292 27.30 -7.39 -10.98
N LEU A 293 26.54 -6.49 -11.60
CA LEU A 293 27.09 -5.39 -12.38
C LEU A 293 27.58 -4.21 -11.53
N SER A 294 27.01 -4.01 -10.34
CA SER A 294 27.36 -2.90 -9.45
C SER A 294 28.49 -3.20 -8.48
N ARG A 295 28.80 -4.47 -8.23
CA ARG A 295 29.91 -4.89 -7.36
C ARG A 295 31.27 -4.69 -8.02
N ARG A 296 31.70 -3.44 -8.19
CA ARG A 296 33.12 -3.13 -8.44
C ARG A 296 33.86 -3.09 -7.10
N PRO A 297 34.88 -3.92 -6.87
CA PRO A 297 35.67 -3.87 -5.64
C PRO A 297 36.37 -2.51 -5.54
N GLY A 298 36.10 -1.76 -4.47
CA GLY A 298 36.85 -0.55 -4.10
C GLY A 298 36.29 0.81 -4.55
N ALA A 299 35.13 0.87 -5.21
CA ALA A 299 34.46 2.15 -5.48
C ALA A 299 33.57 2.55 -4.29
N ALA A 300 33.66 3.82 -3.86
CA ALA A 300 32.71 4.38 -2.90
C ALA A 300 31.28 4.18 -3.43
N VAL A 301 30.38 3.77 -2.53
CA VAL A 301 29.06 3.22 -2.85
C VAL A 301 28.07 4.33 -3.20
N ASP A 302 28.26 4.97 -4.35
CA ASP A 302 27.16 5.68 -4.98
C ASP A 302 26.17 4.64 -5.50
N SER A 303 24.90 4.77 -5.09
CA SER A 303 23.85 3.87 -5.56
C SER A 303 23.85 3.83 -7.09
N PRO A 304 23.92 2.64 -7.71
CA PRO A 304 23.99 2.52 -9.15
C PRO A 304 22.76 3.18 -9.80
N LEU A 305 23.01 4.08 -10.73
CA LEU A 305 21.95 4.72 -11.52
C LEU A 305 21.40 3.70 -12.52
N LEU A 306 20.10 3.43 -12.41
CA LEU A 306 19.36 2.64 -13.39
C LEU A 306 19.25 3.45 -14.71
N PRO A 307 19.56 2.85 -15.87
CA PRO A 307 19.54 3.56 -17.15
C PRO A 307 18.15 4.11 -17.51
N VAL A 308 18.10 5.23 -18.24
CA VAL A 308 16.85 5.80 -18.80
C VAL A 308 16.04 4.74 -19.56
N LYS A 309 16.70 3.92 -20.40
CA LYS A 309 16.07 2.83 -21.16
C LYS A 309 15.32 1.82 -20.27
N TYR A 310 15.78 1.58 -19.05
CA TYR A 310 15.07 0.72 -18.09
C TYR A 310 13.75 1.36 -17.68
N TRP A 311 13.78 2.62 -17.25
CA TRP A 311 12.58 3.35 -16.83
C TRP A 311 11.59 3.55 -17.97
N GLU A 312 12.06 3.84 -19.19
CA GLU A 312 11.20 3.89 -20.38
C GLU A 312 10.49 2.56 -20.65
N ALA A 313 11.16 1.43 -20.42
CA ALA A 313 10.54 0.10 -20.53
C ALA A 313 9.49 -0.12 -19.42
N VAL A 314 9.79 0.24 -18.16
CA VAL A 314 8.83 0.21 -17.04
C VAL A 314 7.58 1.04 -17.38
N VAL A 315 7.75 2.26 -17.88
CA VAL A 315 6.64 3.14 -18.27
C VAL A 315 5.82 2.51 -19.40
N ARG A 316 6.46 1.90 -20.39
CA ARG A 316 5.75 1.20 -21.48
C ARG A 316 4.95 -0.01 -20.99
N VAL A 317 5.45 -0.76 -20.01
CA VAL A 317 4.70 -1.85 -19.35
C VAL A 317 3.49 -1.29 -18.62
N LEU A 318 3.66 -0.24 -17.82
CA LEU A 318 2.55 0.40 -17.07
C LEU A 318 1.48 1.01 -17.99
N ARG A 319 1.83 1.37 -19.23
CA ARG A 319 0.90 1.91 -20.24
C ARG A 319 0.25 0.83 -21.10
N MET A 320 0.57 -0.43 -20.90
CA MET A 320 -0.02 -1.51 -21.66
C MET A 320 -1.50 -1.64 -21.29
N GLU A 321 -2.38 -1.75 -22.29
CA GLU A 321 -3.83 -1.84 -22.08
C GLU A 321 -4.34 -3.29 -22.20
N ALA A 322 -3.44 -4.26 -21.99
CA ALA A 322 -3.79 -5.67 -21.96
C ALA A 322 -4.04 -6.05 -20.51
N ALA A 323 -5.23 -6.52 -20.16
CA ALA A 323 -5.42 -7.04 -18.82
C ALA A 323 -4.51 -8.26 -18.69
N PRO A 324 -3.76 -8.41 -17.58
CA PRO A 324 -3.30 -9.73 -17.19
C PRO A 324 -4.59 -10.52 -17.00
N ALA A 325 -4.97 -11.34 -18.00
CA ALA A 325 -6.10 -12.24 -17.82
C ALA A 325 -5.83 -13.09 -16.58
N ASN A 326 -6.83 -13.80 -16.07
CA ASN A 326 -6.63 -14.82 -15.04
C ASN A 326 -5.63 -15.86 -15.55
N VAL A 327 -4.34 -15.54 -15.43
CA VAL A 327 -3.23 -16.42 -15.72
C VAL A 327 -3.44 -17.55 -14.72
N ASP A 328 -3.59 -18.75 -15.26
CA ASP A 328 -3.87 -20.04 -14.65
C ASP A 328 -3.79 -20.09 -13.10
N GLU A 329 -4.69 -20.79 -12.43
CA GLU A 329 -4.65 -20.95 -10.96
C GLU A 329 -3.26 -21.44 -10.46
N ASP A 330 -2.53 -22.16 -11.29
CA ASP A 330 -1.14 -22.57 -11.02
C ASP A 330 -0.13 -21.40 -11.02
N LEU A 331 -0.36 -20.37 -11.84
CA LEU A 331 0.34 -19.09 -11.78
C LEU A 331 -0.20 -18.21 -10.65
N MET A 332 -1.45 -18.40 -10.19
CA MET A 332 -1.98 -17.72 -9.00
C MET A 332 -1.25 -18.13 -7.71
N ALA A 333 -0.64 -19.32 -7.64
CA ALA A 333 0.30 -19.66 -6.57
C ALA A 333 1.52 -18.71 -6.50
N THR A 334 1.83 -18.02 -7.61
CA THR A 334 2.82 -16.94 -7.69
C THR A 334 2.21 -15.54 -7.64
N ARG A 335 0.91 -15.37 -7.39
CA ARG A 335 0.23 -14.06 -7.32
C ARG A 335 0.74 -13.18 -6.19
N ALA A 336 1.07 -13.79 -5.05
CA ALA A 336 1.79 -13.10 -3.97
C ALA A 336 3.16 -12.55 -4.46
N ALA A 337 3.78 -13.20 -5.45
CA ALA A 337 5.00 -12.75 -6.10
C ALA A 337 4.73 -11.72 -7.20
N PHE A 338 3.57 -11.71 -7.89
CA PHE A 338 3.25 -10.67 -8.88
C PHE A 338 3.26 -9.29 -8.24
N GLY A 339 2.54 -9.14 -7.13
CA GLY A 339 2.46 -7.87 -6.42
C GLY A 339 3.85 -7.37 -6.03
N GLN A 340 4.62 -8.25 -5.38
CA GLN A 340 5.99 -7.96 -5.00
C GLN A 340 6.90 -7.65 -6.19
N ARG A 341 6.81 -8.39 -7.31
CA ARG A 341 7.59 -8.12 -8.53
C ARG A 341 7.28 -6.76 -9.11
N LEU A 342 6.00 -6.34 -9.14
CA LEU A 342 5.63 -4.99 -9.55
C LEU A 342 6.25 -3.94 -8.63
N LEU A 343 6.24 -4.15 -7.31
CA LEU A 343 6.96 -3.29 -6.37
C LEU A 343 8.47 -3.23 -6.66
N HIS A 344 9.09 -4.38 -6.87
CA HIS A 344 10.53 -4.49 -7.14
C HIS A 344 10.91 -3.86 -8.47
N MET A 345 10.05 -3.94 -9.48
CA MET A 345 10.24 -3.28 -10.76
C MET A 345 10.24 -1.75 -10.60
N MET A 346 9.38 -1.22 -9.73
CA MET A 346 9.20 0.22 -9.50
C MET A 346 10.10 0.78 -8.40
N GLU A 347 10.79 -0.08 -7.64
CA GLU A 347 11.62 0.33 -6.52
C GLU A 347 12.81 1.19 -6.96
N LEU A 348 12.87 2.40 -6.41
CA LEU A 348 13.92 3.39 -6.65
C LEU A 348 15.05 3.21 -5.62
N PRO A 349 16.25 2.72 -6.01
CA PRO A 349 17.29 2.25 -5.06
C PRO A 349 17.81 3.30 -4.07
N ASP A 350 17.74 4.59 -4.42
CA ASP A 350 18.30 5.70 -3.65
C ASP A 350 17.21 6.62 -3.06
N MET A 351 15.94 6.23 -3.15
CA MET A 351 14.81 7.06 -2.70
C MET A 351 14.86 7.36 -1.19
N ALA A 352 15.32 6.39 -0.39
CA ALA A 352 15.50 6.58 1.05
C ALA A 352 16.69 7.51 1.38
N ALA A 353 17.68 7.61 0.47
CA ALA A 353 18.88 8.40 0.65
C ALA A 353 18.68 9.89 0.37
N THR A 354 17.63 10.28 -0.38
CA THR A 354 17.23 11.68 -0.55
C THR A 354 16.88 12.30 0.81
N ALA A 355 17.88 12.95 1.40
CA ALA A 355 17.86 13.34 2.80
C ALA A 355 17.02 14.59 3.06
N SER A 356 16.79 15.45 2.06
CA SER A 356 16.17 16.76 2.27
C SER A 356 14.90 16.95 1.44
N LEU A 357 13.89 17.54 2.07
CA LEU A 357 12.69 18.09 1.43
C LEU A 357 12.72 19.63 1.41
N ALA A 358 13.90 20.22 1.68
CA ALA A 358 14.13 21.65 1.63
C ALA A 358 13.83 22.22 0.22
N PRO A 359 13.55 23.53 0.11
CA PRO A 359 13.18 24.15 -1.16
C PRO A 359 14.22 23.95 -2.28
N ASP A 360 15.50 23.94 -1.92
CA ASP A 360 16.67 23.78 -2.80
C ASP A 360 17.11 22.33 -2.99
N ALA A 361 16.50 21.38 -2.27
CA ALA A 361 16.82 19.96 -2.42
C ALA A 361 16.56 19.49 -3.86
N GLN A 362 17.48 18.66 -4.36
CA GLN A 362 17.33 17.96 -5.63
C GLN A 362 16.93 16.49 -5.38
N PRO A 363 16.08 15.91 -6.26
CA PRO A 363 15.83 14.48 -6.21
C PRO A 363 17.12 13.70 -6.49
N SER A 364 17.18 12.45 -6.05
CA SER A 364 18.27 11.55 -6.42
C SER A 364 18.30 11.33 -7.94
N GLY A 365 19.44 10.88 -8.46
CA GLY A 365 19.58 10.60 -9.89
C GLY A 365 18.58 9.56 -10.40
N ASN A 366 18.27 8.51 -9.63
CA ASN A 366 17.25 7.53 -10.04
C ASN A 366 15.84 8.12 -9.99
N VAL A 367 15.49 8.89 -8.95
CA VAL A 367 14.17 9.55 -8.84
C VAL A 367 13.97 10.51 -10.01
N ALA A 368 14.96 11.36 -10.30
CA ALA A 368 14.93 12.29 -11.43
C ALA A 368 14.76 11.57 -12.77
N THR A 369 15.53 10.51 -12.99
CA THR A 369 15.50 9.71 -14.22
C THR A 369 14.15 9.00 -14.40
N ALA A 370 13.62 8.39 -13.35
CA ALA A 370 12.34 7.68 -13.40
C ALA A 370 11.17 8.63 -13.67
N PHE A 371 11.14 9.78 -12.98
CA PHE A 371 10.09 10.78 -13.15
C PHE A 371 10.14 11.47 -14.52
N SER A 372 11.34 11.81 -15.01
CA SER A 372 11.51 12.37 -16.36
C SER A 372 11.18 11.35 -17.47
N SER A 373 11.36 10.06 -17.23
CA SER A 373 10.93 8.98 -18.12
C SER A 373 9.41 8.77 -18.16
N GLY A 374 8.66 9.50 -17.33
CA GLY A 374 7.19 9.47 -17.30
C GLY A 374 6.58 8.38 -16.40
N LEU A 375 7.31 7.91 -15.38
CA LEU A 375 6.84 6.87 -14.46
C LEU A 375 5.49 7.23 -13.84
N VAL A 376 5.32 8.49 -13.43
CA VAL A 376 4.08 8.98 -12.79
C VAL A 376 2.89 8.91 -13.75
N ALA A 377 3.08 9.33 -15.01
CA ALA A 377 2.04 9.18 -16.04
C ALA A 377 1.76 7.71 -16.38
N GLY A 378 2.78 6.85 -16.35
CA GLY A 378 2.60 5.39 -16.50
C GLY A 378 1.74 4.81 -15.39
N LEU A 379 2.04 5.14 -14.13
CA LEU A 379 1.27 4.72 -12.95
C LEU A 379 -0.19 5.18 -13.04
N GLU A 380 -0.41 6.44 -13.41
CA GLU A 380 -1.76 6.99 -13.56
C GLU A 380 -2.58 6.21 -14.59
N ARG A 381 -2.01 5.97 -15.78
CA ARG A 381 -2.69 5.23 -16.85
C ARG A 381 -2.96 3.80 -16.44
N CYS A 382 -2.00 3.16 -15.78
CA CYS A 382 -2.12 1.81 -15.22
C CYS A 382 -3.28 1.74 -14.22
N SER A 383 -3.32 2.66 -13.24
CA SER A 383 -4.42 2.74 -12.26
C SER A 383 -5.78 3.00 -12.90
N ARG A 384 -5.86 3.82 -13.96
CA ARG A 384 -7.11 4.01 -14.72
C ARG A 384 -7.52 2.76 -15.47
N PHE A 385 -6.57 2.10 -16.14
CA PHE A 385 -6.83 0.93 -16.96
C PHE A 385 -7.51 -0.17 -16.13
N PHE A 386 -6.84 -0.59 -15.06
CA PHE A 386 -7.37 -1.57 -14.12
C PHE A 386 -8.59 -1.05 -13.34
N GLY A 387 -8.61 0.25 -13.06
CA GLY A 387 -9.73 0.98 -12.47
C GLY A 387 -11.06 0.85 -13.23
N ARG A 388 -10.99 0.61 -14.55
CA ARG A 388 -12.14 0.40 -15.43
C ARG A 388 -12.54 -1.06 -15.56
N SER A 389 -11.68 -1.97 -15.13
CA SER A 389 -11.92 -3.40 -15.35
C SER A 389 -13.15 -3.83 -14.56
N ALA A 390 -14.01 -4.60 -15.20
CA ALA A 390 -15.10 -5.29 -14.50
C ALA A 390 -14.58 -6.50 -13.70
N ASP A 391 -13.35 -6.95 -13.97
CA ASP A 391 -12.71 -8.01 -13.22
C ASP A 391 -12.28 -7.50 -11.83
N ARG A 392 -12.69 -8.22 -10.79
CA ARG A 392 -12.35 -7.91 -9.41
C ARG A 392 -10.84 -8.06 -9.16
N ALA A 393 -10.21 -9.02 -9.83
CA ALA A 393 -8.78 -9.29 -9.74
C ALA A 393 -7.93 -8.07 -10.11
N ASP A 394 -8.37 -7.35 -11.13
CA ASP A 394 -7.71 -6.16 -11.67
C ASP A 394 -7.80 -4.98 -10.71
N MET A 395 -8.98 -4.75 -10.12
CA MET A 395 -9.16 -3.72 -9.11
C MET A 395 -8.37 -4.00 -7.83
N GLU A 396 -8.32 -5.27 -7.39
CA GLU A 396 -7.47 -5.69 -6.27
C GLU A 396 -5.99 -5.46 -6.57
N MET A 397 -5.55 -5.65 -7.82
CA MET A 397 -4.18 -5.34 -8.23
C MET A 397 -3.85 -3.86 -8.04
N VAL A 398 -4.73 -2.94 -8.43
CA VAL A 398 -4.49 -1.50 -8.24
C VAL A 398 -4.47 -1.12 -6.78
N CYS A 399 -5.51 -1.53 -6.05
CA CYS A 399 -5.68 -1.14 -4.65
C CYS A 399 -4.59 -1.75 -3.77
N GLY A 400 -4.27 -3.04 -4.01
CA GLY A 400 -3.39 -3.84 -3.16
C GLY A 400 -1.93 -3.89 -3.59
N VAL A 401 -1.57 -3.56 -4.84
CA VAL A 401 -0.18 -3.63 -5.31
C VAL A 401 0.35 -2.25 -5.68
N LEU A 402 -0.27 -1.56 -6.64
CA LEU A 402 0.30 -0.30 -7.15
C LEU A 402 0.39 0.77 -6.05
N LEU A 403 -0.70 0.94 -5.30
CA LEU A 403 -0.76 1.95 -4.25
C LEU A 403 -0.02 1.54 -3.00
N THR A 404 -0.08 0.24 -2.64
CA THR A 404 0.80 -0.32 -1.61
C THR A 404 2.25 -0.06 -1.97
N GLY A 405 2.66 -0.15 -3.24
CA GLY A 405 4.03 0.16 -3.66
C GLY A 405 4.44 1.58 -3.36
N LEU A 406 3.61 2.53 -3.76
CA LEU A 406 3.85 3.94 -3.48
C LEU A 406 3.86 4.24 -1.97
N ALA A 407 3.02 3.55 -1.18
CA ALA A 407 2.92 3.74 0.26
C ALA A 407 4.01 3.01 1.07
N THR A 408 4.48 1.86 0.58
CA THR A 408 5.48 1.00 1.26
C THR A 408 6.91 1.39 0.93
N HIS A 409 7.15 2.04 -0.22
CA HIS A 409 8.44 2.68 -0.43
C HIS A 409 8.64 3.76 0.61
N PRO A 410 9.71 3.70 1.43
CA PRO A 410 10.01 4.73 2.40
C PRO A 410 10.08 6.07 1.67
N LYS A 411 9.16 6.98 1.99
CA LYS A 411 9.11 8.33 1.41
C LYS A 411 8.67 8.39 -0.06
N GLY A 412 8.07 7.33 -0.61
CA GLY A 412 7.60 7.28 -1.99
C GLY A 412 6.63 8.40 -2.35
N ILE A 413 5.58 8.57 -1.56
CA ILE A 413 4.62 9.64 -1.76
C ILE A 413 5.23 11.03 -1.54
N HIS A 414 6.14 11.20 -0.57
CA HIS A 414 6.83 12.46 -0.31
C HIS A 414 7.66 12.89 -1.52
N GLN A 415 8.44 11.96 -2.08
CA GLN A 415 9.29 12.21 -3.25
C GLN A 415 8.44 12.50 -4.48
N LEU A 416 7.32 11.77 -4.65
CA LEU A 416 6.36 12.01 -5.72
C LEU A 416 5.77 13.44 -5.65
N LEU A 417 5.30 13.86 -4.48
CA LEU A 417 4.72 15.20 -4.29
C LEU A 417 5.78 16.30 -4.36
N ALA A 418 7.00 16.07 -3.85
CA ALA A 418 8.05 17.08 -3.83
C ALA A 418 8.76 17.25 -5.18
N PHE A 419 9.00 16.16 -5.92
CA PHE A 419 9.88 16.15 -7.10
C PHE A 419 9.23 15.63 -8.38
N GLY A 420 8.05 15.01 -8.31
CA GLY A 420 7.33 14.54 -9.50
C GLY A 420 6.85 15.71 -10.37
N PRO A 421 6.75 15.58 -11.70
CA PRO A 421 6.20 16.64 -12.55
C PRO A 421 4.76 16.95 -12.13
N PRO A 422 4.41 18.20 -11.73
CA PRO A 422 3.07 18.51 -11.22
C PRO A 422 1.95 18.14 -12.20
N GLN A 423 2.21 18.22 -13.50
CA GLN A 423 1.28 17.87 -14.56
C GLN A 423 1.00 16.36 -14.66
N GLN A 424 1.83 15.52 -14.06
CA GLN A 424 1.65 14.07 -13.99
C GLN A 424 1.15 13.63 -12.61
N VAL A 425 1.66 14.25 -11.53
CA VAL A 425 1.28 13.90 -10.16
C VAL A 425 -0.18 14.27 -9.87
N ALA A 426 -0.65 15.43 -10.32
CA ALA A 426 -2.04 15.84 -10.08
C ALA A 426 -3.07 14.88 -10.73
N PRO A 427 -2.91 14.45 -12.00
CA PRO A 427 -3.75 13.39 -12.57
C PRO A 427 -3.70 12.07 -11.79
N LEU A 428 -2.51 11.62 -11.34
CA LEU A 428 -2.40 10.40 -10.54
C LEU A 428 -3.20 10.50 -9.24
N VAL A 429 -3.01 11.61 -8.51
CA VAL A 429 -3.75 11.91 -7.27
C VAL A 429 -5.25 11.95 -7.53
N ALA A 430 -5.69 12.59 -8.61
CA ALA A 430 -7.10 12.63 -8.98
C ALA A 430 -7.64 11.22 -9.30
N THR A 431 -6.90 10.41 -10.06
CA THR A 431 -7.26 9.03 -10.38
C THR A 431 -7.37 8.16 -9.12
N ILE A 432 -6.46 8.30 -8.16
CA ILE A 432 -6.54 7.61 -6.87
C ILE A 432 -7.78 8.03 -6.09
N GLY A 433 -8.12 9.33 -6.07
CA GLY A 433 -9.35 9.82 -5.45
C GLY A 433 -10.60 9.23 -6.11
N LYS A 434 -10.63 9.14 -7.45
CA LYS A 434 -11.74 8.51 -8.20
C LYS A 434 -11.89 7.03 -7.87
N LEU A 435 -10.78 6.29 -7.76
CA LEU A 435 -10.78 4.89 -7.35
C LEU A 435 -11.31 4.72 -5.92
N LEU A 436 -10.89 5.59 -4.99
CA LEU A 436 -11.38 5.54 -3.63
C LEU A 436 -12.88 5.82 -3.56
N HIS A 437 -13.37 6.82 -4.30
CA HIS A 437 -14.80 7.08 -4.43
C HIS A 437 -15.56 5.88 -5.01
N LEU A 438 -15.02 5.22 -6.04
CA LEU A 438 -15.63 4.03 -6.62
C LEU A 438 -15.74 2.89 -5.59
N CYS A 439 -14.68 2.60 -4.85
CA CYS A 439 -14.70 1.57 -3.81
C CYS A 439 -15.68 1.89 -2.67
N VAL A 440 -15.80 3.18 -2.28
CA VAL A 440 -16.80 3.62 -1.29
C VAL A 440 -18.21 3.40 -1.82
N ASP A 441 -18.50 3.83 -3.06
CA ASP A 441 -19.82 3.70 -3.66
C ASP A 441 -20.24 2.21 -3.80
N GLU A 442 -19.29 1.33 -4.16
CA GLU A 442 -19.52 -0.11 -4.21
C GLU A 442 -19.77 -0.72 -2.81
N ALA A 443 -19.02 -0.27 -1.80
CA ALA A 443 -19.21 -0.72 -0.42
C ALA A 443 -20.55 -0.26 0.17
N GLU A 444 -20.96 1.00 -0.08
CA GLU A 444 -22.28 1.50 0.30
C GLU A 444 -23.40 0.68 -0.34
N ALA A 445 -23.28 0.38 -1.64
CA ALA A 445 -24.24 -0.46 -2.34
C ALA A 445 -24.29 -1.88 -1.77
N ALA A 446 -23.13 -2.46 -1.43
CA ALA A 446 -23.03 -3.78 -0.82
C ALA A 446 -23.67 -3.82 0.58
N VAL A 447 -23.43 -2.79 1.41
CA VAL A 447 -24.04 -2.65 2.75
C VAL A 447 -25.56 -2.50 2.64
N GLY A 448 -26.05 -1.62 1.75
CA GLY A 448 -27.49 -1.44 1.56
C GLY A 448 -28.19 -2.68 1.00
N ALA A 449 -27.51 -3.50 0.21
CA ALA A 449 -28.02 -4.79 -0.25
C ALA A 449 -28.01 -5.88 0.84
N ALA A 450 -27.12 -5.78 1.84
CA ALA A 450 -26.98 -6.74 2.93
C ALA A 450 -27.95 -6.48 4.09
N GLU A 451 -28.39 -5.24 4.30
CA GLU A 451 -29.32 -4.84 5.38
C GLU A 451 -30.60 -5.70 5.49
N PRO A 452 -31.28 -6.11 4.39
CA PRO A 452 -32.45 -7.01 4.50
C PRO A 452 -32.08 -8.48 4.77
N ALA A 453 -30.83 -8.88 4.57
CA ALA A 453 -30.36 -10.25 4.73
C ALA A 453 -29.88 -10.54 6.16
N SER A 454 -30.83 -10.61 7.11
CA SER A 454 -30.69 -11.15 8.49
C SER A 454 -29.42 -10.77 9.26
N GLN A 455 -29.58 -9.93 10.30
CA GLN A 455 -28.57 -9.63 11.34
C GLN A 455 -27.85 -10.88 11.89
N ALA A 456 -28.49 -12.06 11.87
CA ALA A 456 -27.88 -13.32 12.31
C ALA A 456 -26.77 -13.82 11.36
N SER A 457 -26.89 -13.58 10.05
CA SER A 457 -25.86 -13.90 9.06
C SER A 457 -24.63 -13.00 9.24
N GLN A 458 -24.86 -11.73 9.55
CA GLN A 458 -23.80 -10.75 9.82
C GLN A 458 -22.99 -11.11 11.08
N ALA A 459 -23.66 -11.44 12.19
CA ALA A 459 -22.99 -11.86 13.42
C ALA A 459 -22.18 -13.16 13.28
N ALA A 460 -22.55 -14.04 12.34
CA ALA A 460 -21.79 -15.26 12.04
C ALA A 460 -20.54 -14.94 11.19
N ALA A 461 -20.69 -14.10 10.16
CA ALA A 461 -19.58 -13.65 9.32
C ALA A 461 -18.51 -12.88 10.13
N GLU A 462 -18.95 -12.02 11.05
CA GLU A 462 -18.07 -11.27 11.95
C GLU A 462 -17.24 -12.20 12.85
N ARG A 463 -17.86 -13.21 13.43
CA ARG A 463 -17.15 -14.20 14.27
C ARG A 463 -16.13 -15.00 13.47
N ALA A 464 -16.47 -15.40 12.25
CA ALA A 464 -15.57 -16.14 11.37
C ALA A 464 -14.36 -15.31 10.95
N PHE A 465 -14.58 -14.06 10.53
CA PHE A 465 -13.49 -13.16 10.14
C PHE A 465 -12.59 -12.80 11.33
N ALA A 466 -13.17 -12.45 12.48
CA ALA A 466 -12.39 -12.13 13.68
C ALA A 466 -11.50 -13.29 14.13
N ALA A 467 -11.95 -14.53 13.98
CA ALA A 467 -11.15 -15.72 14.25
C ALA A 467 -9.96 -15.84 13.27
N ARG A 468 -10.18 -15.66 11.96
CA ARG A 468 -9.12 -15.70 10.93
C ARG A 468 -8.09 -14.58 11.11
N LEU A 469 -8.55 -13.36 11.38
CA LEU A 469 -7.67 -12.22 11.61
C LEU A 469 -6.80 -12.43 12.85
N ARG A 470 -7.35 -12.95 13.96
CA ARG A 470 -6.56 -13.31 15.13
C ARG A 470 -5.49 -14.34 14.82
N ILE A 471 -5.81 -15.39 14.06
CA ILE A 471 -4.82 -16.39 13.62
C ILE A 471 -3.72 -15.73 12.80
N ALA A 472 -4.08 -14.89 11.82
CA ALA A 472 -3.11 -14.18 10.97
C ALA A 472 -2.21 -13.21 11.74
N LEU A 473 -2.75 -12.52 12.76
CA LEU A 473 -1.98 -11.64 13.65
C LEU A 473 -1.06 -12.41 14.59
N GLN A 474 -1.52 -13.54 15.15
CA GLN A 474 -0.73 -14.37 16.08
C GLN A 474 0.46 -15.07 15.42
N HIS A 475 0.38 -15.38 14.12
CA HIS A 475 1.45 -16.11 13.41
C HIS A 475 2.56 -15.19 12.87
N SER A 476 2.55 -13.89 13.19
CA SER A 476 3.38 -12.89 12.52
C SER A 476 4.26 -12.09 13.48
N GLU A 477 5.36 -12.70 13.94
CA GLU A 477 6.45 -11.99 14.64
C GLU A 477 7.36 -11.19 13.69
N SER A 478 7.33 -11.48 12.38
CA SER A 478 8.10 -10.70 11.39
C SER A 478 7.32 -9.45 11.00
N GLY A 479 7.93 -8.26 11.08
CA GLY A 479 7.34 -6.94 10.79
C GLY A 479 6.83 -6.69 9.36
N ARG A 480 6.15 -7.65 8.74
CA ARG A 480 5.43 -7.47 7.48
C ARG A 480 4.22 -6.56 7.70
N GLY A 481 3.98 -5.68 6.74
CA GLY A 481 2.90 -4.67 6.78
C GLY A 481 1.52 -5.28 7.03
N HIS A 482 0.68 -4.54 7.77
CA HIS A 482 -0.66 -4.93 8.20
C HIS A 482 -1.59 -5.33 7.03
N VAL A 483 -1.46 -4.67 5.87
CA VAL A 483 -2.25 -4.91 4.65
C VAL A 483 -2.03 -6.30 4.04
N GLN A 484 -0.79 -6.80 4.04
CA GLN A 484 -0.47 -8.14 3.51
C GLN A 484 -1.18 -9.24 4.32
N ARG A 485 -1.41 -9.02 5.63
CA ARG A 485 -2.09 -9.97 6.52
C ARG A 485 -3.60 -10.04 6.23
N VAL A 486 -4.22 -8.90 5.93
CA VAL A 486 -5.64 -8.82 5.52
C VAL A 486 -5.85 -9.52 4.19
N LEU A 487 -4.94 -9.30 3.24
CA LEU A 487 -4.98 -9.97 1.93
C LEU A 487 -4.98 -11.49 2.06
N LEU A 488 -4.13 -12.05 2.93
CA LEU A 488 -4.01 -13.51 3.13
C LEU A 488 -5.21 -14.14 3.86
N ALA A 489 -5.97 -13.39 4.67
CA ALA A 489 -7.08 -13.92 5.47
C ALA A 489 -8.40 -14.07 4.68
N ALA A 490 -8.50 -13.42 3.51
CA ALA A 490 -9.74 -13.24 2.74
C ALA A 490 -9.84 -14.11 1.47
N ASP A 491 -8.93 -15.06 1.27
CA ASP A 491 -8.78 -15.80 0.00
C ASP A 491 -9.78 -16.98 -0.18
N SER A 492 -11.00 -16.87 0.33
CA SER A 492 -12.01 -17.94 0.23
C SER A 492 -13.31 -17.41 -0.38
N ASP A 493 -13.82 -18.06 -1.44
CA ASP A 493 -15.15 -17.93 -2.07
C ASP A 493 -16.09 -16.88 -1.44
N GLU A 494 -15.73 -15.61 -1.59
CA GLU A 494 -16.34 -14.51 -0.83
C GLU A 494 -17.56 -13.97 -1.56
N ALA A 495 -18.66 -13.78 -0.82
CA ALA A 495 -19.84 -13.11 -1.36
C ALA A 495 -19.44 -11.74 -1.93
N ALA A 496 -20.04 -11.37 -3.07
CA ALA A 496 -19.68 -10.17 -3.83
C ALA A 496 -19.58 -8.88 -2.99
N GLY A 497 -20.40 -8.75 -1.95
CA GLY A 497 -20.37 -7.60 -1.04
C GLY A 497 -19.10 -7.52 -0.18
N VAL A 498 -18.56 -8.66 0.27
CA VAL A 498 -17.33 -8.72 1.09
C VAL A 498 -16.13 -8.25 0.29
N ALA A 499 -16.07 -8.59 -0.99
CA ALA A 499 -15.00 -8.15 -1.90
C ALA A 499 -14.99 -6.62 -2.11
N ALA A 500 -16.16 -5.98 -2.20
CA ALA A 500 -16.25 -4.52 -2.30
C ALA A 500 -15.72 -3.83 -1.02
N CYS A 501 -16.12 -4.36 0.14
CA CYS A 501 -15.64 -3.89 1.44
C CYS A 501 -14.12 -4.06 1.54
N ARG A 502 -13.59 -5.23 1.16
CA ARG A 502 -12.14 -5.52 1.13
C ARG A 502 -11.36 -4.53 0.27
N ARG A 503 -11.83 -4.22 -0.93
CA ARG A 503 -11.18 -3.22 -1.82
C ARG A 503 -11.11 -1.84 -1.17
N LEU A 504 -12.24 -1.38 -0.62
CA LEU A 504 -12.32 -0.12 0.12
C LEU A 504 -11.29 -0.09 1.26
N VAL A 505 -11.31 -1.15 2.08
CA VAL A 505 -10.44 -1.33 3.23
C VAL A 505 -8.96 -1.22 2.86
N ILE A 506 -8.52 -1.96 1.85
CA ILE A 506 -7.12 -1.96 1.39
C ILE A 506 -6.72 -0.57 0.88
N LEU A 507 -7.56 0.02 0.03
CA LEU A 507 -7.28 1.29 -0.60
C LEU A 507 -7.22 2.44 0.42
N ALA A 508 -8.21 2.51 1.31
CA ALA A 508 -8.27 3.52 2.35
C ALA A 508 -7.12 3.36 3.35
N SER A 509 -6.75 2.13 3.72
CA SER A 509 -5.60 1.86 4.60
C SER A 509 -4.28 2.32 3.97
N ASN A 510 -4.04 1.99 2.70
CA ASN A 510 -2.83 2.40 1.98
C ASN A 510 -2.72 3.93 1.85
N ILE A 511 -3.84 4.59 1.56
CA ILE A 511 -3.90 6.04 1.45
C ILE A 511 -3.67 6.70 2.82
N GLY A 512 -4.36 6.23 3.87
CA GLY A 512 -4.18 6.72 5.23
C GLY A 512 -2.73 6.59 5.68
N GLN A 513 -2.13 5.41 5.51
CA GLN A 513 -0.73 5.17 5.84
C GLN A 513 0.23 6.09 5.08
N ALA A 514 -0.01 6.33 3.79
CA ALA A 514 0.80 7.22 2.99
C ALA A 514 0.71 8.68 3.48
N LEU A 515 -0.48 9.15 3.85
CA LEU A 515 -0.70 10.49 4.39
C LEU A 515 -0.14 10.65 5.81
N THR A 516 -0.35 9.68 6.71
CA THR A 516 0.28 9.67 8.04
C THR A 516 1.80 9.69 7.93
N SER A 517 2.38 8.82 7.11
CA SER A 517 3.85 8.82 6.89
C SER A 517 4.35 10.18 6.36
N LEU A 518 3.52 10.88 5.56
CA LEU A 518 3.81 12.23 5.06
C LEU A 518 3.81 13.28 6.17
N LEU A 519 2.76 13.30 6.99
CA LEU A 519 2.55 14.30 8.02
C LEU A 519 3.47 14.09 9.23
N SER A 520 3.77 12.83 9.58
CA SER A 520 4.66 12.46 10.68
C SER A 520 6.15 12.49 10.33
N GLU A 521 6.54 12.81 9.09
CA GLU A 521 7.96 12.87 8.70
C GLU A 521 8.66 14.02 9.46
N PRO A 522 9.62 13.73 10.36
CA PRO A 522 10.21 14.74 11.25
C PRO A 522 10.87 15.90 10.51
N ARG A 523 11.41 15.63 9.32
CA ARG A 523 12.03 16.65 8.46
C ARG A 523 11.00 17.64 7.95
N VAL A 524 9.80 17.17 7.61
CA VAL A 524 8.76 18.09 7.17
C VAL A 524 8.17 18.84 8.35
N ALA A 525 8.03 18.20 9.51
CA ALA A 525 7.68 18.89 10.75
C ALA A 525 8.70 19.99 11.12
N ALA A 526 10.00 19.76 10.89
CA ALA A 526 11.03 20.78 11.07
C ALA A 526 10.93 21.92 10.05
N LEU A 527 10.70 21.62 8.77
CA LEU A 527 10.52 22.66 7.76
C LEU A 527 9.23 23.47 7.99
N THR A 528 8.16 22.84 8.46
CA THR A 528 6.91 23.56 8.74
C THR A 528 7.04 24.45 9.97
N SER A 529 7.89 24.10 10.95
CA SER A 529 8.15 24.94 12.12
C SER A 529 9.00 26.18 11.80
N GLU A 530 9.86 26.11 10.77
CA GLU A 530 10.53 27.28 10.19
C GLU A 530 9.57 28.20 9.40
N GLY A 531 8.35 27.72 9.14
CA GLY A 531 7.26 28.44 8.51
C GLY A 531 6.90 27.92 7.12
N PRO A 532 5.76 28.35 6.56
CA PRO A 532 5.24 27.84 5.30
C PRO A 532 6.18 28.10 4.09
N ALA A 533 7.08 29.08 4.17
CA ALA A 533 8.06 29.37 3.12
C ALA A 533 9.23 28.38 3.06
N ALA A 534 9.53 27.69 4.17
CA ALA A 534 10.59 26.68 4.22
C ALA A 534 10.14 25.34 3.61
N VAL A 535 8.83 25.12 3.48
CA VAL A 535 8.30 23.95 2.76
C VAL A 535 8.29 24.24 1.26
N ARG A 536 8.84 23.31 0.47
CA ARG A 536 8.86 23.39 -0.99
C ARG A 536 7.46 23.73 -1.56
N PRO A 537 7.32 24.78 -2.39
CA PRO A 537 6.00 25.24 -2.87
C PRO A 537 5.18 24.15 -3.58
N GLN A 538 5.85 23.30 -4.36
CA GLN A 538 5.21 22.17 -5.04
C GLN A 538 4.62 21.15 -4.06
N LEU A 539 5.35 20.82 -2.99
CA LEU A 539 4.88 19.88 -1.98
C LEU A 539 3.63 20.42 -1.29
N ARG A 540 3.63 21.71 -0.92
CA ARG A 540 2.45 22.39 -0.34
C ARG A 540 1.26 22.31 -1.28
N GLN A 541 1.46 22.67 -2.55
CA GLN A 541 0.41 22.67 -3.56
C GLN A 541 -0.19 21.28 -3.78
N LEU A 542 0.65 20.28 -4.04
CA LEU A 542 0.19 18.92 -4.34
C LEU A 542 -0.35 18.21 -3.09
N LEU A 543 0.14 18.51 -1.89
CA LEU A 543 -0.45 18.00 -0.64
C LEU A 543 -1.86 18.56 -0.44
N SER A 544 -2.03 19.88 -0.54
CA SER A 544 -3.36 20.50 -0.43
C SER A 544 -4.32 19.95 -1.49
N PHE A 545 -3.85 19.74 -2.72
CA PHE A 545 -4.64 19.12 -3.79
C PHE A 545 -4.98 17.65 -3.48
N THR A 546 -4.02 16.88 -2.96
CA THR A 546 -4.21 15.47 -2.57
C THR A 546 -5.33 15.32 -1.56
N VAL A 547 -5.32 16.17 -0.54
CA VAL A 547 -6.33 16.09 0.51
C VAL A 547 -7.71 16.43 -0.02
N GLN A 548 -7.83 17.48 -0.84
CA GLN A 548 -9.12 17.83 -1.46
C GLN A 548 -9.72 16.69 -2.28
N ARG A 549 -8.88 15.78 -2.80
CA ARG A 549 -9.32 14.66 -3.63
C ARG A 549 -9.58 13.39 -2.85
N TRP A 550 -8.86 13.14 -1.77
CA TRP A 550 -8.93 11.87 -1.04
C TRP A 550 -9.82 11.95 0.20
N LEU A 551 -9.80 13.09 0.89
CA LEU A 551 -10.47 13.25 2.19
C LEU A 551 -11.99 12.97 2.14
N PRO A 552 -12.77 13.46 1.15
CA PRO A 552 -14.21 13.21 1.14
C PRO A 552 -14.57 11.72 1.06
N ALA A 553 -13.79 10.95 0.32
CA ALA A 553 -14.00 9.51 0.20
C ALA A 553 -13.51 8.77 1.46
N LEU A 554 -12.40 9.19 2.07
CA LEU A 554 -11.92 8.62 3.34
C LEU A 554 -12.92 8.84 4.48
N LEU A 555 -13.55 10.03 4.57
CA LEU A 555 -14.58 10.31 5.57
C LEU A 555 -15.81 9.41 5.39
N ARG A 556 -16.28 9.26 4.15
CA ARG A 556 -17.37 8.31 3.85
C ARG A 556 -16.98 6.88 4.17
N ALA A 557 -15.77 6.47 3.81
CA ALA A 557 -15.23 5.15 4.13
C ALA A 557 -15.24 4.88 5.64
N ALA A 558 -14.78 5.86 6.44
CA ALA A 558 -14.79 5.78 7.89
C ALA A 558 -16.21 5.66 8.45
N LEU A 559 -17.18 6.45 7.95
CA LEU A 559 -18.59 6.37 8.36
C LEU A 559 -19.26 5.05 8.01
N LEU A 560 -18.74 4.31 7.02
CA LEU A 560 -19.23 2.97 6.71
C LEU A 560 -18.72 1.90 7.67
N ALA A 561 -17.65 2.17 8.44
CA ALA A 561 -17.00 1.18 9.30
C ALA A 561 -17.98 0.36 10.18
N PRO A 562 -18.96 0.97 10.88
CA PRO A 562 -19.90 0.21 11.72
C PRO A 562 -20.81 -0.74 10.95
N HIS A 563 -21.00 -0.51 9.65
CA HIS A 563 -21.94 -1.24 8.81
C HIS A 563 -21.27 -2.31 7.94
N LEU A 564 -19.94 -2.38 7.93
CA LEU A 564 -19.21 -3.33 7.09
C LEU A 564 -19.10 -4.71 7.79
N PRO A 565 -19.69 -5.77 7.22
CA PRO A 565 -19.74 -7.08 7.85
C PRO A 565 -18.33 -7.65 8.00
N GLY A 566 -17.93 -7.96 9.24
CA GLY A 566 -16.62 -8.54 9.57
C GLY A 566 -15.45 -7.55 9.56
N TYR A 567 -15.58 -6.35 9.00
CA TYR A 567 -14.48 -5.39 8.87
C TYR A 567 -14.51 -4.24 9.88
N GLY A 568 -15.51 -4.18 10.77
CA GLY A 568 -15.71 -3.05 11.69
C GLY A 568 -14.42 -2.63 12.42
N SER A 569 -13.78 -3.54 13.16
CA SER A 569 -12.53 -3.25 13.89
C SER A 569 -11.40 -2.75 12.99
N PHE A 570 -11.27 -3.30 11.78
CA PHE A 570 -10.24 -2.87 10.84
C PHE A 570 -10.53 -1.47 10.30
N MET A 571 -11.78 -1.20 9.92
CA MET A 571 -12.16 0.09 9.37
C MET A 571 -12.12 1.21 10.41
N TYR A 572 -12.36 0.90 11.68
CA TYR A 572 -12.03 1.82 12.77
C TYR A 572 -10.53 2.15 12.77
N ASN A 573 -9.63 1.18 12.59
CA ASN A 573 -8.19 1.47 12.49
C ASN A 573 -7.84 2.31 11.25
N VAL A 574 -8.56 2.16 10.13
CA VAL A 574 -8.40 3.03 8.95
C VAL A 574 -8.87 4.45 9.24
N ALA A 575 -10.01 4.59 9.93
CA ALA A 575 -10.50 5.88 10.41
C ALA A 575 -9.50 6.53 11.38
N LEU A 576 -8.96 5.75 12.33
CA LEU A 576 -7.92 6.19 13.25
C LEU A 576 -6.65 6.64 12.52
N GLY A 577 -6.15 5.82 11.60
CA GLY A 577 -4.98 6.17 10.79
C GLY A 577 -5.21 7.32 9.82
N SER A 578 -6.44 7.83 9.70
CA SER A 578 -6.77 9.04 8.94
C SER A 578 -6.93 10.27 9.85
N LEU A 579 -6.90 10.13 11.18
CA LEU A 579 -7.06 11.24 12.12
C LEU A 579 -5.95 12.28 12.00
N ASP A 580 -4.69 11.88 11.81
CA ASP A 580 -3.55 12.81 11.62
C ASP A 580 -3.81 13.79 10.49
N VAL A 581 -4.40 13.27 9.42
CA VAL A 581 -4.81 14.03 8.26
C VAL A 581 -5.87 15.02 8.71
N TRP A 582 -6.96 14.54 9.32
CA TRP A 582 -8.10 15.37 9.69
C TRP A 582 -7.76 16.48 10.67
N GLU A 583 -6.90 16.22 11.65
CA GLU A 583 -6.42 17.23 12.59
C GLU A 583 -5.83 18.42 11.85
N VAL A 584 -4.88 18.16 10.95
CA VAL A 584 -4.20 19.17 10.13
C VAL A 584 -5.21 20.03 9.36
N PHE A 585 -6.24 19.41 8.75
CA PHE A 585 -7.22 20.16 7.94
C PHE A 585 -8.24 20.92 8.77
N MET A 586 -8.67 20.37 9.90
CA MET A 586 -9.52 21.11 10.83
C MET A 586 -8.79 22.38 11.27
N ILE A 587 -7.53 22.25 11.69
CA ILE A 587 -6.72 23.40 12.08
C ILE A 587 -6.51 24.37 10.90
N ALA A 588 -6.34 23.88 9.66
CA ALA A 588 -6.23 24.74 8.47
C ALA A 588 -7.51 25.52 8.16
N ALA A 589 -8.68 24.99 8.55
CA ALA A 589 -9.96 25.67 8.45
C ALA A 589 -10.21 26.66 9.61
N ALA A 590 -9.35 26.70 10.62
CA ALA A 590 -9.51 27.60 11.77
C ALA A 590 -9.29 29.08 11.41
N TYR A 591 -9.94 29.96 12.17
CA TYR A 591 -9.82 31.41 12.01
C TYR A 591 -8.38 31.89 12.33
N PRO A 592 -7.65 32.57 11.42
CA PRO A 592 -6.27 32.98 11.62
C PRO A 592 -5.97 33.77 12.89
N PRO A 593 -6.81 34.72 13.35
CA PRO A 593 -6.61 35.34 14.66
C PRO A 593 -6.64 34.35 15.82
N ARG A 594 -7.44 33.27 15.73
CA ARG A 594 -7.39 32.19 16.73
C ARG A 594 -6.09 31.39 16.59
N LEU A 595 -5.64 31.07 15.37
CA LEU A 595 -4.35 30.39 15.15
C LEU A 595 -3.17 31.21 15.69
N ALA A 596 -3.21 32.54 15.58
CA ALA A 596 -2.20 33.42 16.16
C ALA A 596 -2.16 33.30 17.69
N SER A 597 -3.32 33.20 18.36
CA SER A 597 -3.38 32.93 19.80
C SER A 597 -2.78 31.58 20.16
N VAL A 598 -3.01 30.54 19.36
CA VAL A 598 -2.42 29.20 19.58
C VAL A 598 -0.91 29.22 19.41
N ARG A 599 -0.40 29.86 18.36
CA ARG A 599 1.05 30.02 18.15
C ARG A 599 1.71 30.77 19.31
N SER A 600 1.10 31.86 19.75
CA SER A 600 1.58 32.66 20.89
C SER A 600 1.60 31.85 22.19
N ALA A 601 0.62 30.97 22.41
CA ALA A 601 0.58 30.08 23.57
C ALA A 601 1.61 28.95 23.50
N ALA A 602 2.06 28.57 22.30
CA ALA A 602 3.02 27.48 22.08
C ALA A 602 4.50 27.93 22.26
N GLU A 603 4.82 29.21 22.06
CA GLU A 603 6.18 29.77 22.14
C GLU A 603 6.91 29.56 23.48
N PRO A 604 6.28 29.74 24.67
CA PRO A 604 6.99 29.65 25.96
C PRO A 604 7.52 28.25 26.28
N LEU A 605 6.89 27.22 25.70
CA LEU A 605 7.19 25.81 25.97
C LEU A 605 8.41 25.28 25.19
N CYS A 606 8.90 26.03 24.19
CA CYS A 606 10.05 25.63 23.37
C CYS A 606 11.41 25.93 24.04
N PHE A 607 11.48 26.95 24.90
CA PHE A 607 12.76 27.43 25.44
C PHE A 607 13.38 26.54 26.53
N THR A 608 12.63 25.60 27.10
CA THR A 608 13.10 24.77 28.22
C THR A 608 13.63 23.39 27.82
N ALA A 609 13.33 22.89 26.61
CA ALA A 609 13.67 21.52 26.22
C ALA A 609 14.98 21.35 25.41
N THR A 610 15.52 22.42 24.79
CA THR A 610 16.67 22.35 23.86
C THR A 610 17.94 23.06 24.33
N ALA A 611 17.99 23.58 25.55
CA ALA A 611 19.13 24.36 26.08
C ALA A 611 20.45 23.56 26.29
N SER A 612 20.62 22.37 25.72
CA SER A 612 21.81 21.52 25.88
C SER A 612 22.65 21.29 24.60
N ALA A 613 22.27 21.77 23.42
CA ALA A 613 23.11 21.60 22.23
C ALA A 613 22.96 22.75 21.22
N SER A 614 24.08 23.45 20.96
CA SER A 614 24.28 24.50 19.95
C SER A 614 23.59 25.85 20.16
N ALA A 615 24.10 26.63 21.12
CA ALA A 615 23.95 28.09 21.12
C ALA A 615 24.92 28.71 20.10
N GLY A 616 24.47 28.94 18.87
CA GLY A 616 25.27 29.58 17.83
C GLY A 616 24.42 30.15 16.69
N ALA A 617 24.13 31.45 16.77
CA ALA A 617 23.78 32.36 15.68
C ALA A 617 22.50 32.10 14.84
N CYS A 618 21.33 32.54 15.33
CA CYS A 618 20.15 32.91 14.52
C CYS A 618 19.23 33.86 15.32
N THR A 619 19.64 35.11 15.57
CA THR A 619 18.80 36.11 16.29
C THR A 619 18.58 37.42 15.54
N GLY A 620 18.76 37.47 14.21
CA GLY A 620 18.61 38.71 13.45
C GLY A 620 17.90 38.55 12.13
N SER A 621 16.56 38.63 12.08
CA SER A 621 15.86 39.08 10.86
C SER A 621 14.38 39.42 11.01
N ALA A 622 13.63 38.78 11.92
CA ALA A 622 12.17 38.89 11.91
C ALA A 622 11.60 40.24 12.43
N ALA A 623 12.36 41.04 13.19
CA ALA A 623 11.83 42.23 13.86
C ALA A 623 11.65 43.48 12.94
N ASN A 624 12.05 43.43 11.67
CA ASN A 624 12.04 44.58 10.76
C ASN A 624 11.02 44.49 9.60
N ALA A 625 10.12 43.50 9.59
CA ALA A 625 9.07 43.44 8.56
C ALA A 625 8.14 44.65 8.69
N ALA A 626 7.93 45.38 7.61
CA ALA A 626 7.09 46.58 7.63
C ALA A 626 5.65 46.19 8.00
N PRO A 627 4.94 46.98 8.85
CA PRO A 627 3.59 46.64 9.33
C PRO A 627 2.55 46.42 8.21
N GLY A 628 2.82 46.88 6.98
CA GLY A 628 2.00 46.59 5.80
C GLY A 628 2.05 45.14 5.32
N GLU A 629 3.20 44.46 5.40
CA GLU A 629 3.36 43.07 4.93
C GLU A 629 2.64 42.08 5.85
N ALA A 630 2.70 42.30 7.17
CA ALA A 630 1.99 41.48 8.15
C ALA A 630 0.47 41.50 7.95
N LYS A 631 -0.10 42.67 7.58
CA LYS A 631 -1.53 42.80 7.30
C LYS A 631 -1.96 42.04 6.04
N LEU A 632 -1.12 42.04 5.00
CA LEU A 632 -1.39 41.30 3.76
C LEU A 632 -1.30 39.79 3.98
N ALA A 633 -0.32 39.32 4.76
CA ALA A 633 -0.19 37.91 5.13
C ALA A 633 -1.41 37.43 5.93
N ALA A 634 -1.84 38.18 6.94
CA ALA A 634 -3.02 37.84 7.74
C ALA A 634 -4.33 37.77 6.90
N ALA A 635 -4.48 38.66 5.90
CA ALA A 635 -5.62 38.63 5.01
C ALA A 635 -5.60 37.43 4.05
N ALA A 636 -4.41 37.03 3.58
CA ALA A 636 -4.25 35.82 2.77
C ALA A 636 -4.56 34.55 3.57
N ASP A 637 -4.09 34.48 4.82
CA ASP A 637 -4.37 33.36 5.73
C ASP A 637 -5.90 33.25 6.00
N GLU A 638 -6.60 34.37 6.20
CA GLU A 638 -8.07 34.38 6.38
C GLU A 638 -8.81 33.87 5.15
N ALA A 639 -8.40 34.34 3.97
CA ALA A 639 -8.98 33.88 2.72
C ALA A 639 -8.75 32.38 2.51
N ALA A 640 -7.58 31.86 2.89
CA ALA A 640 -7.27 30.44 2.81
C ALA A 640 -8.11 29.61 3.78
N ALA A 641 -8.21 30.04 5.04
CA ALA A 641 -9.03 29.38 6.05
C ALA A 641 -10.51 29.36 5.66
N GLU A 642 -11.05 30.48 5.16
CA GLU A 642 -12.44 30.53 4.66
C GLU A 642 -12.62 29.65 3.42
N GLY A 643 -11.60 29.54 2.57
CA GLY A 643 -11.57 28.59 1.46
C GLY A 643 -11.76 27.15 1.93
N TRP A 644 -11.02 26.73 2.97
CA TRP A 644 -11.15 25.40 3.57
C TRP A 644 -12.51 25.19 4.26
N ARG A 645 -13.00 26.17 5.02
CA ARG A 645 -14.35 26.10 5.64
C ARG A 645 -15.45 25.94 4.59
N ARG A 646 -15.39 26.73 3.52
CA ARG A 646 -16.34 26.60 2.40
C ARG A 646 -16.24 25.22 1.77
N TRP A 647 -15.04 24.74 1.51
CA TRP A 647 -14.81 23.43 0.93
C TRP A 647 -15.39 22.30 1.80
N LEU A 648 -15.13 22.30 3.11
CA LEU A 648 -15.69 21.33 4.07
C LEU A 648 -17.22 21.28 4.00
N ARG A 649 -17.87 22.46 3.98
CA ARG A 649 -19.34 22.58 3.88
C ARG A 649 -19.90 22.13 2.51
N SER A 650 -19.16 22.35 1.43
CA SER A 650 -19.63 22.17 0.04
C SER A 650 -19.55 20.74 -0.52
N GLY A 651 -19.05 19.79 0.27
CA GLY A 651 -18.83 18.40 -0.17
C GLY A 651 -17.49 17.80 0.24
N GLY A 652 -16.65 18.56 0.97
CA GLY A 652 -15.46 18.03 1.64
C GLY A 652 -15.81 17.01 2.72
N GLY A 653 -16.94 17.21 3.41
CA GLY A 653 -17.38 16.42 4.55
C GLY A 653 -16.74 16.93 5.84
N SER A 654 -17.54 17.16 6.88
CA SER A 654 -17.00 17.42 8.22
C SER A 654 -16.49 16.09 8.81
N PRO A 655 -15.32 16.07 9.47
CA PRO A 655 -14.84 14.90 10.21
C PRO A 655 -15.60 14.67 11.52
N VAL A 656 -16.42 15.63 11.98
CA VAL A 656 -17.15 15.55 13.25
C VAL A 656 -18.00 14.26 13.39
N PRO A 657 -18.79 13.83 12.39
CA PRO A 657 -19.55 12.58 12.49
C PRO A 657 -18.65 11.34 12.67
N VAL A 658 -17.42 11.38 12.14
CA VAL A 658 -16.48 10.28 12.35
C VAL A 658 -15.99 10.26 13.80
N LEU A 659 -15.74 11.43 14.40
CA LEU A 659 -15.37 11.52 15.83
C LEU A 659 -16.50 11.03 16.74
N GLY A 660 -17.75 11.41 16.43
CA GLY A 660 -18.93 10.91 17.12
C GLY A 660 -19.05 9.39 17.02
N MET A 661 -18.91 8.84 15.82
CA MET A 661 -18.94 7.40 15.56
C MET A 661 -17.81 6.64 16.26
N LEU A 662 -16.58 7.18 16.30
CA LEU A 662 -15.48 6.61 17.07
C LEU A 662 -15.77 6.62 18.58
N LEU A 663 -16.28 7.73 19.14
CA LEU A 663 -16.70 7.80 20.55
C LEU A 663 -17.79 6.77 20.89
N ALA A 664 -18.75 6.59 19.98
CA ALA A 664 -19.84 5.64 20.17
C ALA A 664 -19.34 4.19 20.24
N ASN A 665 -18.24 3.90 19.53
CA ASN A 665 -17.73 2.55 19.31
C ASN A 665 -16.39 2.27 19.98
N MET A 666 -15.92 3.10 20.93
CA MET A 666 -14.54 3.02 21.45
C MET A 666 -14.15 1.64 21.99
N ARG A 667 -15.10 0.87 22.53
CA ARG A 667 -14.87 -0.50 23.02
C ARG A 667 -14.54 -1.50 21.91
N HIS A 668 -14.87 -1.19 20.67
CA HIS A 668 -14.65 -2.02 19.48
C HIS A 668 -13.40 -1.62 18.70
N VAL A 669 -12.79 -0.50 19.07
CA VAL A 669 -11.59 0.03 18.43
C VAL A 669 -10.36 -0.42 19.22
N ASN A 670 -9.31 -0.85 18.51
CA ASN A 670 -8.06 -1.24 19.14
C ASN A 670 -7.14 -0.03 19.22
N TRP A 671 -7.11 0.62 20.37
CA TRP A 671 -6.37 1.85 20.59
C TRP A 671 -4.92 1.57 20.99
N CYS A 672 -3.97 2.17 20.28
CA CYS A 672 -2.62 2.37 20.82
C CYS A 672 -2.47 3.79 21.41
N CYS A 673 -1.41 4.05 22.17
CA CYS A 673 -1.17 5.37 22.76
C CYS A 673 -1.09 6.48 21.70
N GLY A 674 -0.55 6.17 20.51
CA GLY A 674 -0.55 7.09 19.37
C GLY A 674 -1.96 7.44 18.91
N ASP A 675 -2.82 6.43 18.73
CA ASP A 675 -4.20 6.62 18.26
C ASP A 675 -5.02 7.48 19.22
N VAL A 676 -4.88 7.23 20.54
CA VAL A 676 -5.59 8.02 21.57
C VAL A 676 -5.13 9.47 21.55
N ASN A 677 -3.82 9.71 21.49
CA ASN A 677 -3.28 11.06 21.39
C ASN A 677 -3.81 11.80 20.15
N MET A 678 -3.80 11.15 18.99
CA MET A 678 -4.28 11.72 17.74
C MET A 678 -5.79 12.00 17.76
N PHE A 679 -6.55 11.11 18.37
CA PHE A 679 -7.98 11.28 18.55
C PHE A 679 -8.33 12.44 19.48
N CYS A 680 -7.63 12.57 20.61
CA CYS A 680 -7.76 13.71 21.52
C CYS A 680 -7.41 15.04 20.83
N CYS A 681 -6.34 15.06 20.04
CA CYS A 681 -5.97 16.24 19.24
C CYS A 681 -7.06 16.59 18.21
N CYS A 682 -7.62 15.59 17.52
CA CYS A 682 -8.76 15.79 16.61
C CYS A 682 -10.01 16.33 17.31
N LEU A 683 -10.35 15.83 18.50
CA LEU A 683 -11.47 16.35 19.29
C LEU A 683 -11.24 17.82 19.68
N ALA A 684 -10.03 18.17 20.11
CA ALA A 684 -9.67 19.54 20.43
C ALA A 684 -9.71 20.45 19.19
N ALA A 685 -9.22 19.97 18.03
CA ALA A 685 -9.30 20.69 16.77
C ALA A 685 -10.76 20.89 16.32
N ALA A 686 -11.61 19.87 16.41
CA ALA A 686 -13.03 19.96 16.10
C ALA A 686 -13.75 20.95 17.03
N ALA A 687 -13.46 20.90 18.33
CA ALA A 687 -13.97 21.85 19.32
C ALA A 687 -13.58 23.29 18.99
N PHE A 688 -12.36 23.49 18.49
CA PHE A 688 -11.85 24.81 18.12
C PHE A 688 -12.48 25.38 16.84
N VAL A 689 -12.73 24.51 15.85
CA VAL A 689 -13.08 24.90 14.47
C VAL A 689 -14.58 24.86 14.23
N GLU A 690 -15.25 23.78 14.64
CA GLU A 690 -16.68 23.53 14.45
C GLU A 690 -17.37 23.18 15.78
N PRO A 691 -17.31 24.06 16.81
CA PRO A 691 -17.81 23.77 18.16
C PRO A 691 -19.29 23.37 18.17
N GLU A 692 -20.11 24.03 17.37
CA GLU A 692 -21.55 23.76 17.26
C GLU A 692 -21.84 22.41 16.60
N ALA A 693 -21.11 22.06 15.54
CA ALA A 693 -21.28 20.78 14.86
C ALA A 693 -20.85 19.63 15.78
N LEU A 694 -19.70 19.78 16.44
CA LEU A 694 -19.22 18.78 17.41
C LEU A 694 -20.21 18.62 18.56
N ARG A 695 -20.73 19.71 19.13
CA ARG A 695 -21.72 19.64 20.21
C ARG A 695 -23.01 18.95 19.76
N ALA A 696 -23.49 19.23 18.55
CA ALA A 696 -24.68 18.59 17.99
C ALA A 696 -24.48 17.08 17.80
N GLU A 697 -23.32 16.68 17.28
CA GLU A 697 -22.97 15.27 17.08
C GLU A 697 -22.84 14.52 18.40
N LEU A 698 -22.13 15.07 19.38
CA LEU A 698 -21.98 14.44 20.71
C LEU A 698 -23.33 14.24 21.41
N ARG A 699 -24.27 15.19 21.22
CA ARG A 699 -25.64 15.05 21.73
C ARG A 699 -26.40 13.94 21.03
N ALA A 700 -26.30 13.85 19.70
CA ALA A 700 -26.96 12.79 18.93
C ALA A 700 -26.45 11.40 19.36
N VAL A 701 -25.13 11.22 19.41
CA VAL A 701 -24.51 9.96 19.81
C VAL A 701 -24.84 9.58 21.25
N ALA A 702 -24.83 10.54 22.19
CA ALA A 702 -25.20 10.26 23.57
C ALA A 702 -26.68 9.88 23.72
N ALA A 703 -27.57 10.50 22.92
CA ALA A 703 -28.98 10.16 22.90
C ALA A 703 -29.22 8.74 22.35
N ASP A 704 -28.53 8.37 21.28
CA ASP A 704 -28.59 7.02 20.70
C ASP A 704 -28.06 5.96 21.69
N ALA A 705 -26.96 6.26 22.39
CA ALA A 705 -26.40 5.40 23.42
C ALA A 705 -27.35 5.22 24.63
N ALA A 706 -28.11 6.26 25.00
CA ALA A 706 -29.11 6.18 26.06
C ALA A 706 -30.39 5.43 25.62
N ALA A 707 -30.72 5.45 24.33
CA ALA A 707 -31.88 4.77 23.76
C ALA A 707 -31.64 3.28 23.49
N ALA A 708 -30.38 2.86 23.34
CA ALA A 708 -30.03 1.46 23.15
C ALA A 708 -30.57 0.62 24.34
N PRO A 709 -31.42 -0.40 24.09
CA PRO A 709 -32.00 -1.21 25.16
C PRO A 709 -30.85 -1.82 25.93
N GLY A 710 -30.70 -1.44 27.20
CA GLY A 710 -29.57 -1.85 28.02
C GLY A 710 -29.42 -3.36 27.92
N GLU A 711 -28.37 -3.82 27.25
CA GLU A 711 -27.99 -5.23 27.23
C GLU A 711 -27.87 -5.64 28.68
N GLY A 712 -28.85 -6.42 29.14
CA GLY A 712 -29.18 -6.57 30.55
C GLY A 712 -27.94 -6.81 31.41
N GLY A 713 -27.42 -5.74 31.98
CA GLY A 713 -26.59 -5.81 33.17
C GLY A 713 -27.52 -6.37 34.23
N GLY A 714 -27.49 -7.69 34.39
CA GLY A 714 -28.15 -8.43 35.44
C GLY A 714 -27.56 -8.02 36.79
N GLY A 715 -27.85 -6.78 37.20
CA GLY A 715 -27.69 -6.31 38.55
C GLY A 715 -28.79 -6.97 39.36
N GLY A 716 -28.43 -8.04 40.06
CA GLY A 716 -29.26 -8.66 41.08
C GLY A 716 -29.60 -7.63 42.14
N GLY A 717 -30.76 -6.99 41.99
CA GLY A 717 -31.39 -6.14 42.99
C GLY A 717 -32.28 -7.00 43.87
N SER A 718 -31.80 -7.27 45.07
CA SER A 718 -32.53 -7.87 46.18
C SER A 718 -33.71 -7.00 46.61
N GLU A 719 -34.89 -7.61 46.72
CA GLU A 719 -36.05 -7.21 47.54
C GLU A 719 -37.02 -8.42 47.42
N GLY A 720 -37.48 -9.17 48.42
CA GLY A 720 -37.59 -9.05 49.86
C GLY A 720 -39.01 -9.56 50.23
N ALA A 721 -39.16 -10.60 51.07
CA ALA A 721 -40.26 -10.76 52.05
C ALA A 721 -40.43 -12.19 52.62
N ALA A 722 -40.35 -12.25 53.96
CA ALA A 722 -41.26 -12.92 54.91
C ALA A 722 -41.36 -14.46 54.99
N GLY A 723 -40.99 -14.99 56.17
CA GLY A 723 -41.91 -15.79 56.99
C GLY A 723 -41.49 -17.23 57.31
N GLY A 724 -41.27 -17.52 58.61
CA GLY A 724 -41.49 -18.86 59.18
C GLY A 724 -40.30 -19.54 59.87
N SER A 725 -40.21 -19.37 61.19
CA SER A 725 -39.67 -20.38 62.13
C SER A 725 -40.87 -21.19 62.67
N PRO A 726 -40.78 -22.41 63.29
CA PRO A 726 -39.62 -22.96 64.02
C PRO A 726 -39.39 -24.50 63.93
N SER A 727 -38.34 -24.96 64.64
CA SER A 727 -38.12 -26.29 65.29
C SER A 727 -36.95 -27.14 64.73
N GLY A 728 -35.91 -27.39 65.56
CA GLY A 728 -34.71 -28.23 65.30
C GLY A 728 -34.94 -29.75 65.55
N PRO A 729 -33.97 -30.56 66.07
CA PRO A 729 -32.50 -30.47 66.13
C PRO A 729 -31.75 -31.75 65.63
N GLY A 730 -30.40 -31.75 65.64
CA GLY A 730 -29.52 -32.96 65.55
C GLY A 730 -28.42 -32.85 64.48
N SER A 731 -27.15 -32.60 64.82
CA SER A 731 -26.09 -33.49 65.37
C SER A 731 -25.14 -34.05 64.29
N ASP A 732 -23.88 -33.63 64.41
CA ASP A 732 -22.62 -34.35 64.16
C ASP A 732 -22.11 -34.68 62.74
N ALA A 733 -20.94 -34.08 62.41
CA ALA A 733 -19.64 -34.76 62.26
C ALA A 733 -18.81 -34.41 60.99
N ALA A 734 -17.55 -34.00 61.25
CA ALA A 734 -16.33 -34.07 60.43
C ALA A 734 -16.31 -33.32 59.07
N GLY A 735 -15.41 -32.39 58.74
CA GLY A 735 -14.02 -32.20 59.18
C GLY A 735 -13.06 -32.62 58.05
N LYS A 736 -12.49 -31.66 57.29
CA LYS A 736 -11.03 -31.54 57.05
C LYS A 736 -10.65 -30.38 56.15
N VAL A 737 -9.78 -29.56 56.73
CA VAL A 737 -8.94 -28.50 56.17
C VAL A 737 -7.80 -29.12 55.37
N TYR A 738 -7.41 -28.47 54.26
CA TYR A 738 -6.02 -28.42 53.82
C TYR A 738 -5.67 -26.98 53.41
N THR A 739 -4.79 -26.38 54.20
CA THR A 739 -4.01 -25.17 53.90
C THR A 739 -2.66 -25.57 53.31
N CYS A 740 -2.14 -24.76 52.40
CA CYS A 740 -0.72 -24.48 52.15
C CYS A 740 -0.65 -23.39 51.07
N GLY A 741 0.21 -22.37 51.12
CA GLY A 741 1.23 -22.00 52.08
C GLY A 741 1.83 -20.67 51.62
N SER A 742 2.07 -19.78 52.57
CA SER A 742 2.74 -18.48 52.39
C SER A 742 4.25 -18.68 52.27
N GLY A 743 4.89 -17.86 51.44
CA GLY A 743 6.34 -17.68 51.41
C GLY A 743 6.69 -16.21 51.56
N ASP A 744 7.28 -15.87 52.70
CA ASP A 744 7.79 -14.55 53.09
C ASP A 744 8.94 -14.06 52.20
N ARG A 745 9.04 -12.74 51.99
CA ARG A 745 10.30 -11.99 51.82
C ARG A 745 10.10 -10.48 52.10
N PRO A 746 11.17 -9.73 52.41
CA PRO A 746 11.18 -8.82 53.56
C PRO A 746 11.19 -7.32 53.19
N SER A 747 10.79 -6.51 54.17
CA SER A 747 10.91 -5.04 54.20
C SER A 747 12.34 -4.54 53.96
N ALA A 748 12.47 -3.55 53.08
CA ALA A 748 13.61 -2.65 53.02
C ALA A 748 13.12 -1.18 53.08
N THR A 749 13.55 -0.54 54.17
CA THR A 749 13.75 0.89 54.44
C THR A 749 13.51 1.91 53.32
N ALA A 750 12.58 2.84 53.61
CA ALA A 750 12.35 4.08 52.88
C ALA A 750 13.53 5.06 53.04
N THR A 751 13.95 5.66 51.92
CA THR A 751 14.71 6.92 51.88
C THR A 751 13.83 7.97 51.22
N ALA A 752 13.78 9.14 51.86
CA ALA A 752 12.99 10.30 51.48
C ALA A 752 13.43 10.88 50.12
N SER A 753 12.48 11.22 49.27
CA SER A 753 12.67 12.10 48.12
C SER A 753 11.51 13.08 48.01
N ALA A 754 11.84 14.24 47.44
CA ALA A 754 11.21 15.54 47.58
C ALA A 754 9.74 15.63 47.14
N SER A 755 9.05 16.52 47.85
CA SER A 755 7.71 17.07 47.64
C SER A 755 7.45 17.57 46.22
N ALA A 756 6.42 17.01 45.58
CA ALA A 756 5.63 17.63 44.51
C ALA A 756 4.43 18.40 45.14
N PRO A 757 3.93 19.50 44.54
CA PRO A 757 2.93 20.34 45.18
C PRO A 757 1.56 19.67 45.19
N ALA A 758 1.02 19.52 46.40
CA ALA A 758 -0.38 19.18 46.66
C ALA A 758 -1.29 20.35 46.23
N ALA A 759 -1.69 20.35 44.96
CA ALA A 759 -2.81 21.12 44.45
C ALA A 759 -3.73 20.15 43.69
N ARG A 760 -4.37 19.23 44.42
CA ARG A 760 -5.36 18.29 43.88
C ARG A 760 -6.56 18.23 44.84
N ALA A 761 -7.73 18.50 44.28
CA ALA A 761 -9.07 18.43 44.88
C ALA A 761 -9.50 19.61 45.80
N GLN A 762 -9.68 20.80 45.21
CA GLN A 762 -10.88 21.58 45.52
C GLN A 762 -11.89 21.32 44.41
N ARG A 763 -12.82 20.39 44.67
CA ARG A 763 -14.00 20.18 43.84
C ARG A 763 -14.86 21.43 43.92
N THR A 764 -15.21 21.99 42.77
CA THR A 764 -16.33 22.89 42.59
C THR A 764 -17.64 22.11 42.71
N ASP A 765 -17.93 21.58 43.90
CA ASP A 765 -19.24 21.03 44.25
C ASP A 765 -20.16 22.22 44.56
N GLY A 766 -20.86 22.78 43.57
CA GLY A 766 -21.83 23.85 43.87
C GLY A 766 -22.43 24.65 42.72
N LEU A 767 -21.94 24.55 41.48
CA LEU A 767 -22.65 25.13 40.34
C LEU A 767 -23.44 24.03 39.63
N PRO A 768 -24.79 24.12 39.56
CA PRO A 768 -25.56 23.21 38.74
C PRO A 768 -25.15 23.45 37.28
N TYR A 769 -24.31 22.55 36.76
CA TYR A 769 -24.14 22.45 35.32
C TYR A 769 -25.53 22.20 34.73
N PRO A 770 -25.93 22.90 33.65
CA PRO A 770 -27.07 22.45 32.87
C PRO A 770 -26.88 20.96 32.58
N ASP A 771 -27.94 20.17 32.69
CA ASP A 771 -28.02 18.71 32.46
C ASP A 771 -27.55 18.33 31.04
N ASP A 772 -26.25 18.48 30.77
CA ASP A 772 -25.63 18.10 29.52
C ASP A 772 -25.21 16.64 29.66
N ALA A 773 -26.21 15.76 29.65
CA ALA A 773 -26.05 14.30 29.71
C ALA A 773 -25.01 13.79 28.69
N TRP A 774 -24.89 14.46 27.54
CA TRP A 774 -23.88 14.16 26.53
C TRP A 774 -22.44 14.41 27.01
N PHE A 775 -22.19 15.44 27.83
CA PHE A 775 -20.87 15.74 28.36
C PHE A 775 -20.44 14.67 29.37
N HIS A 776 -21.34 14.29 30.28
CA HIS A 776 -21.08 13.19 31.21
C HIS A 776 -20.85 11.86 30.48
N TRP A 777 -21.65 11.57 29.46
CA TRP A 777 -21.43 10.41 28.60
C TRP A 777 -20.06 10.45 27.93
N THR A 778 -19.70 11.58 27.30
CA THR A 778 -18.42 11.73 26.61
C THR A 778 -17.24 11.64 27.57
N ARG A 779 -17.36 12.20 28.77
CA ARG A 779 -16.33 12.06 29.81
C ARG A 779 -16.18 10.62 30.25
N ASN A 780 -17.29 9.91 30.50
CA ASN A 780 -17.23 8.49 30.87
C ASN A 780 -16.60 7.63 29.76
N GLN A 781 -16.84 8.01 28.49
CA GLN A 781 -16.16 7.42 27.35
C GLN A 781 -14.64 7.72 27.43
N LEU A 782 -14.22 8.98 27.58
CA LEU A 782 -12.80 9.33 27.68
C LEU A 782 -12.11 8.68 28.89
N ASP A 783 -12.80 8.58 30.03
CA ASP A 783 -12.33 7.86 31.22
C ASP A 783 -12.09 6.37 30.93
N ALA A 784 -12.82 5.78 29.98
CA ALA A 784 -12.58 4.40 29.56
C ALA A 784 -11.23 4.24 28.80
N PHE A 785 -10.69 5.30 28.17
CA PHE A 785 -9.32 5.28 27.65
C PHE A 785 -8.29 5.15 28.76
N LEU A 786 -8.61 5.65 29.95
CA LEU A 786 -7.71 5.71 31.09
C LEU A 786 -7.71 4.38 31.88
N GLY A 787 -8.13 3.28 31.23
CA GLY A 787 -7.98 1.94 31.76
C GLY A 787 -6.51 1.58 32.01
N PRO A 788 -6.24 0.61 32.92
CA PRO A 788 -4.88 0.29 33.39
C PRO A 788 -3.87 -0.03 32.26
N ASP A 789 -4.37 -0.60 31.17
CA ASP A 789 -3.55 -1.11 30.05
C ASP A 789 -3.06 -0.01 29.10
N VAL A 790 -3.81 1.09 28.94
CA VAL A 790 -3.42 2.23 28.08
C VAL A 790 -2.57 3.24 28.86
N VAL A 791 -2.91 3.42 30.14
CA VAL A 791 -2.24 4.32 31.10
C VAL A 791 -0.79 3.95 31.37
N SER A 792 -0.46 2.66 31.29
CA SER A 792 0.92 2.19 31.38
C SER A 792 1.81 2.67 30.22
N GLY A 793 1.21 3.26 29.17
CA GLY A 793 1.89 3.82 28.00
C GLY A 793 2.59 5.17 28.18
N GLY A 794 2.38 5.89 29.30
CA GLY A 794 3.16 7.09 29.65
C GLY A 794 2.31 8.27 30.19
N PRO A 795 2.89 9.13 31.04
CA PRO A 795 2.18 10.27 31.65
C PRO A 795 1.75 11.34 30.64
N GLU A 796 2.42 11.46 29.50
CA GLU A 796 2.09 12.45 28.46
C GLU A 796 0.70 12.23 27.85
N LEU A 797 0.26 10.97 27.77
CA LEU A 797 -1.06 10.63 27.24
C LEU A 797 -2.18 11.13 28.16
N TRP A 798 -1.97 11.09 29.47
CA TRP A 798 -2.91 11.63 30.44
C TRP A 798 -3.12 13.13 30.25
N ASP A 799 -2.02 13.86 30.03
CA ASP A 799 -2.09 15.30 29.80
C ASP A 799 -2.84 15.62 28.51
N GLU A 800 -2.77 14.79 27.48
CA GLU A 800 -3.55 14.96 26.25
C GLU A 800 -5.04 14.67 26.45
N VAL A 801 -5.39 13.60 27.17
CA VAL A 801 -6.80 13.27 27.48
C VAL A 801 -7.43 14.37 28.33
N LEU A 802 -6.72 14.88 29.35
CA LEU A 802 -7.18 15.99 30.19
C LEU A 802 -7.34 17.29 29.38
N ARG A 803 -6.45 17.53 28.41
CA ARG A 803 -6.56 18.68 27.50
C ARG A 803 -7.78 18.57 26.58
N ALA A 804 -8.06 17.39 26.04
CA ALA A 804 -9.28 17.15 25.27
C ALA A 804 -10.54 17.29 26.13
N GLU A 805 -10.55 16.75 27.35
CA GLU A 805 -11.66 16.91 28.30
C GLU A 805 -11.91 18.38 28.64
N ALA A 806 -10.86 19.17 28.85
CA ALA A 806 -10.97 20.60 29.09
C ALA A 806 -11.53 21.36 27.87
N ALA A 807 -11.17 20.95 26.65
CA ALA A 807 -11.75 21.50 25.42
C ALA A 807 -13.25 21.22 25.32
N LEU A 808 -13.67 19.98 25.62
CA LEU A 808 -15.08 19.57 25.64
C LEU A 808 -15.88 20.23 26.77
N SER A 809 -15.27 20.41 27.95
CA SER A 809 -15.87 21.14 29.07
C SER A 809 -16.15 22.58 28.68
N GLY A 810 -15.21 23.22 27.99
CA GLY A 810 -15.39 24.57 27.45
C GLY A 810 -16.51 24.65 26.41
N LEU A 811 -16.78 23.58 25.64
CA LEU A 811 -17.93 23.50 24.75
C LEU A 811 -19.26 23.46 25.50
N ALA A 812 -19.34 22.75 26.62
CA ALA A 812 -20.55 22.67 27.43
C ALA A 812 -20.91 24.03 28.08
N VAL A 813 -19.91 24.81 28.51
CA VAL A 813 -20.10 26.13 29.14
C VAL A 813 -20.40 27.26 28.14
N GLY A 814 -20.07 27.08 26.86
CA GLY A 814 -20.34 28.06 25.79
C GLY A 814 -19.24 29.11 25.57
N ASP A 815 -18.62 29.63 26.63
CA ASP A 815 -17.68 30.76 26.53
C ASP A 815 -16.18 30.41 26.73
N GLY A 816 -15.84 29.16 27.08
CA GLY A 816 -14.48 28.76 27.47
C GLY A 816 -13.70 27.89 26.47
N CYS A 817 -14.37 27.35 25.45
CA CYS A 817 -13.80 26.33 24.57
C CYS A 817 -12.51 26.78 23.86
N HIS A 818 -12.44 28.03 23.41
CA HIS A 818 -11.31 28.50 22.62
C HIS A 818 -9.99 28.46 23.40
N THR A 819 -9.98 28.88 24.66
CA THR A 819 -8.75 28.92 25.47
C THR A 819 -8.27 27.51 25.80
N THR A 820 -9.18 26.60 26.17
CA THR A 820 -8.81 25.23 26.52
C THR A 820 -8.40 24.42 25.29
N ALA A 821 -9.11 24.56 24.17
CA ALA A 821 -8.71 23.95 22.91
C ALA A 821 -7.38 24.52 22.39
N THR A 822 -7.11 25.81 22.62
CA THR A 822 -5.81 26.41 22.30
C THR A 822 -4.68 25.76 23.07
N THR A 823 -4.83 25.59 24.39
CA THR A 823 -3.84 24.90 25.23
C THR A 823 -3.68 23.44 24.82
N ALA A 824 -4.77 22.76 24.43
CA ALA A 824 -4.74 21.40 23.91
C ALA A 824 -3.85 21.31 22.67
N LEU A 825 -4.12 22.14 21.66
CA LEU A 825 -3.38 22.17 20.40
C LEU A 825 -1.93 22.67 20.54
N ALA A 826 -1.62 23.45 21.58
CA ALA A 826 -0.25 23.90 21.86
C ALA A 826 0.68 22.79 22.38
N GLY A 827 0.16 21.58 22.64
CA GLY A 827 0.94 20.41 23.04
C GLY A 827 1.87 19.85 21.95
N GLY A 828 2.57 18.76 22.29
CA GLY A 828 3.58 18.14 21.41
C GLY A 828 3.05 17.76 20.02
N ALA A 829 1.98 16.98 19.97
CA ALA A 829 1.39 16.50 18.71
C ALA A 829 0.69 17.62 17.93
N GLY A 830 -0.13 18.43 18.61
CA GLY A 830 -0.87 19.54 17.98
C GLY A 830 0.03 20.60 17.34
N ARG A 831 1.25 20.80 17.84
CA ARG A 831 2.25 21.69 17.20
C ARG A 831 2.60 21.28 15.77
N GLY A 832 2.81 19.99 15.53
CA GLY A 832 3.10 19.49 14.17
C GLY A 832 1.92 19.78 13.24
N ALA A 833 0.70 19.54 13.71
CA ALA A 833 -0.50 19.77 12.93
C ALA A 833 -0.75 21.27 12.65
N LEU A 834 -0.49 22.17 13.61
CA LEU A 834 -0.55 23.63 13.42
C LEU A 834 0.44 24.14 12.37
N CYS A 835 1.65 23.59 12.36
CA CYS A 835 2.66 23.98 11.38
C CYS A 835 2.25 23.53 9.97
N TRP A 836 1.72 22.31 9.84
CA TRP A 836 1.16 21.81 8.58
C TRP A 836 -0.06 22.59 8.12
N ALA A 837 -0.98 22.92 9.03
CA ALA A 837 -2.16 23.71 8.73
C ALA A 837 -1.81 25.06 8.09
N GLY A 838 -0.80 25.75 8.63
CA GLY A 838 -0.28 27.00 8.06
C GLY A 838 0.44 26.82 6.72
N ALA A 839 0.93 25.62 6.41
CA ALA A 839 1.58 25.31 5.14
C ALA A 839 0.58 24.99 4.02
N LEU A 840 -0.66 24.62 4.32
CA LEU A 840 -1.64 24.28 3.30
C LEU A 840 -2.12 25.52 2.53
N LEU A 841 -2.23 25.37 1.21
CA LEU A 841 -2.81 26.39 0.35
C LEU A 841 -4.34 26.32 0.39
N SER A 842 -5.02 27.42 0.08
CA SER A 842 -6.47 27.37 -0.11
C SER A 842 -6.85 26.38 -1.22
N PRO A 843 -8.07 25.84 -1.23
CA PRO A 843 -8.50 24.92 -2.28
C PRO A 843 -8.35 25.46 -3.71
N ALA A 844 -8.60 26.76 -3.90
CA ALA A 844 -8.44 27.41 -5.18
C ALA A 844 -6.97 27.54 -5.62
N GLU A 845 -6.07 27.91 -4.71
CA GLU A 845 -4.64 28.05 -4.97
C GLU A 845 -3.95 26.70 -5.20
N ALA A 846 -4.34 25.68 -4.42
CA ALA A 846 -3.82 24.33 -4.56
C ALA A 846 -4.04 23.77 -5.97
N GLY A 847 -5.18 24.07 -6.60
CA GLY A 847 -5.49 23.67 -7.98
C GLY A 847 -4.89 24.59 -9.06
N ALA A 848 -4.36 25.75 -8.71
CA ALA A 848 -3.94 26.75 -9.70
C ALA A 848 -2.71 26.29 -10.50
N GLY A 849 -2.81 26.27 -11.83
CA GLY A 849 -1.72 25.83 -12.72
C GLY A 849 -1.52 24.31 -12.82
N LEU A 850 -2.28 23.52 -12.06
CA LEU A 850 -2.35 22.07 -12.25
C LEU A 850 -3.31 21.73 -13.41
N PRO A 851 -3.15 20.58 -14.09
CA PRO A 851 -4.13 20.10 -15.05
C PRO A 851 -5.52 20.09 -14.43
N THR A 852 -6.50 20.66 -15.14
CA THR A 852 -7.86 20.71 -14.62
C THR A 852 -8.41 19.30 -14.48
N ALA A 853 -8.74 18.89 -13.27
CA ALA A 853 -9.47 17.66 -12.99
C ALA A 853 -10.99 17.92 -12.93
N CYS A 854 -11.79 16.86 -13.03
CA CYS A 854 -13.23 16.97 -12.83
C CYS A 854 -13.54 17.60 -11.45
N ALA A 855 -14.39 18.63 -11.43
CA ALA A 855 -14.76 19.35 -10.21
C ALA A 855 -15.79 18.62 -9.35
N ASN A 856 -16.43 17.56 -9.87
CA ASN A 856 -17.27 16.70 -9.04
C ASN A 856 -16.35 15.90 -8.09
N PRO A 857 -16.41 16.10 -6.76
CA PRO A 857 -15.58 15.34 -5.83
C PRO A 857 -15.89 13.84 -5.93
N ARG A 858 -17.16 13.46 -6.16
CA ARG A 858 -17.61 12.06 -6.33
C ARG A 858 -17.47 11.55 -7.77
N CYS A 859 -16.56 12.11 -8.56
CA CYS A 859 -16.30 11.60 -9.89
C CYS A 859 -15.66 10.21 -9.78
N THR A 860 -16.26 9.20 -10.42
CA THR A 860 -15.69 7.84 -10.54
C THR A 860 -15.33 7.51 -11.99
N ASN A 861 -15.40 8.51 -12.89
CA ASN A 861 -15.15 8.29 -14.31
C ASN A 861 -13.66 8.03 -14.59
N LEU A 862 -13.35 6.75 -14.77
CA LEU A 862 -12.04 6.24 -15.19
C LEU A 862 -12.01 5.92 -16.70
N ALA A 863 -13.15 6.04 -17.41
CA ALA A 863 -13.29 5.86 -18.85
C ALA A 863 -12.54 6.93 -19.66
N GLY A 864 -12.00 6.50 -20.81
CA GLY A 864 -11.32 7.36 -21.77
C GLY A 864 -9.97 7.92 -21.31
N ASP A 865 -9.56 8.98 -21.98
CA ASP A 865 -8.32 9.72 -21.75
C ASP A 865 -8.26 10.30 -20.33
N SER A 866 -7.05 10.55 -19.82
CA SER A 866 -6.88 11.19 -18.51
C SER A 866 -7.51 12.59 -18.50
N ASP A 867 -7.83 13.13 -17.32
CA ASP A 867 -8.36 14.51 -17.23
C ASP A 867 -7.35 15.52 -17.83
N ALA A 868 -6.05 15.22 -17.77
CA ALA A 868 -4.99 16.00 -18.40
C ALA A 868 -5.00 15.88 -19.92
N ASP A 869 -5.17 14.68 -20.47
CA ASP A 869 -5.25 14.44 -21.91
C ASP A 869 -6.51 15.09 -22.52
N LEU A 870 -7.65 15.01 -21.82
CA LEU A 870 -8.88 15.71 -22.22
C LEU A 870 -8.70 17.23 -22.27
N ALA A 871 -7.81 17.79 -21.44
CA ALA A 871 -7.48 19.21 -21.47
C ALA A 871 -6.60 19.58 -22.67
N THR A 872 -5.80 18.66 -23.21
CA THR A 872 -4.89 18.91 -24.35
C THR A 872 -5.55 18.65 -25.72
N LEU A 873 -6.41 17.64 -25.84
CA LEU A 873 -6.98 17.19 -27.12
C LEU A 873 -8.14 18.04 -27.66
N GLY A 874 -8.33 19.26 -27.17
CA GLY A 874 -9.37 20.20 -27.65
C GLY A 874 -10.83 19.81 -27.33
N GLY A 875 -11.08 18.55 -26.93
CA GLY A 875 -12.39 18.07 -26.46
C GLY A 875 -12.82 18.72 -25.15
N GLY A 876 -11.86 19.03 -24.27
CA GLY A 876 -11.99 19.90 -23.09
C GLY A 876 -12.97 19.40 -22.02
N LEU A 877 -12.61 19.56 -20.74
CA LEU A 877 -13.61 19.43 -19.68
C LEU A 877 -14.70 20.51 -19.84
N ARG A 878 -15.97 20.09 -19.72
CA ARG A 878 -17.13 20.97 -19.86
C ARG A 878 -17.18 21.98 -18.72
N ARG A 879 -17.23 23.27 -19.03
CA ARG A 879 -17.38 24.32 -18.00
C ARG A 879 -18.80 24.32 -17.44
N CYS A 880 -18.95 24.64 -16.16
CA CYS A 880 -20.26 24.88 -15.57
C CYS A 880 -21.01 25.97 -16.35
N GLY A 881 -22.24 25.69 -16.77
CA GLY A 881 -23.06 26.64 -17.53
C GLY A 881 -23.43 27.91 -16.74
N GLY A 882 -23.33 27.90 -15.41
CA GLY A 882 -23.54 29.06 -14.56
C GLY A 882 -22.26 29.88 -14.35
N CYS A 883 -21.35 29.41 -13.49
CA CYS A 883 -20.16 30.17 -13.10
C CYS A 883 -19.01 30.12 -14.11
N GLY A 884 -18.99 29.15 -15.03
CA GLY A 884 -17.88 28.94 -15.98
C GLY A 884 -16.52 28.57 -15.38
N ALA A 885 -16.38 28.61 -14.05
CA ALA A 885 -15.12 28.42 -13.32
C ALA A 885 -14.76 26.94 -13.16
N VAL A 886 -15.72 26.13 -12.72
CA VAL A 886 -15.51 24.68 -12.52
C VAL A 886 -15.72 23.90 -13.81
N ARG A 887 -15.01 22.78 -13.96
CA ARG A 887 -15.05 21.93 -15.17
C ARG A 887 -15.41 20.47 -14.85
N TYR A 888 -16.06 19.79 -15.77
CA TYR A 888 -16.58 18.43 -15.59
C TYR A 888 -16.22 17.52 -16.78
N CYS A 889 -15.95 16.25 -16.50
CA CYS A 889 -15.71 15.26 -17.56
C CYS A 889 -17.01 14.84 -18.27
N SER A 890 -18.17 15.00 -17.63
CA SER A 890 -19.48 14.67 -18.21
C SER A 890 -20.60 15.58 -17.67
N VAL A 891 -21.74 15.58 -18.36
CA VAL A 891 -22.97 16.26 -17.91
C VAL A 891 -23.49 15.65 -16.62
N ASP A 892 -23.33 14.34 -16.42
CA ASP A 892 -23.77 13.67 -15.19
C ASP A 892 -22.92 14.10 -13.99
N CYS A 893 -21.61 14.25 -14.16
CA CYS A 893 -20.76 14.83 -13.12
C CYS A 893 -21.14 16.27 -12.78
N GLN A 894 -21.50 17.08 -13.78
CA GLN A 894 -22.00 18.43 -13.55
C GLN A 894 -23.31 18.40 -12.73
N ARG A 895 -24.27 17.56 -13.11
CA ARG A 895 -25.56 17.43 -12.41
C ARG A 895 -25.39 16.90 -10.98
N ALA A 896 -24.53 15.92 -10.78
CA ALA A 896 -24.23 15.37 -9.46
C ALA A 896 -23.62 16.44 -8.55
N HIS A 897 -22.59 17.15 -9.03
CA HIS A 897 -21.97 18.23 -8.25
C HIS A 897 -22.96 19.38 -7.99
N TRP A 898 -23.81 19.72 -8.95
CA TRP A 898 -24.87 20.72 -8.79
C TRP A 898 -25.81 20.39 -7.62
N ARG A 899 -26.27 19.14 -7.53
CA ARG A 899 -27.14 18.67 -6.43
C ARG A 899 -26.42 18.57 -5.10
N ALA A 900 -25.11 18.30 -5.11
CA ALA A 900 -24.30 18.17 -3.91
C ALA A 900 -24.01 19.51 -3.20
N GLY A 901 -24.50 20.64 -3.70
CA GLY A 901 -24.39 21.94 -3.05
C GLY A 901 -23.82 23.04 -3.95
N HIS A 902 -23.21 22.70 -5.09
CA HIS A 902 -22.66 23.70 -6.00
C HIS A 902 -23.72 24.68 -6.52
N SER A 903 -25.01 24.32 -6.53
CA SER A 903 -26.10 25.24 -6.88
C SER A 903 -26.18 26.48 -5.97
N ALA A 904 -25.85 26.34 -4.68
CA ALA A 904 -25.85 27.44 -3.72
C ALA A 904 -24.63 28.36 -3.90
N GLU A 905 -23.50 27.80 -4.36
CA GLU A 905 -22.24 28.53 -4.57
C GLU A 905 -22.11 29.11 -5.97
N CYS A 906 -22.71 28.45 -6.95
CA CYS A 906 -22.78 28.91 -8.32
C CYS A 906 -23.68 30.13 -8.34
N GLY A 907 -23.08 31.30 -8.09
CA GLY A 907 -23.76 32.55 -7.74
C GLY A 907 -24.70 33.13 -8.80
N GLY A 908 -25.21 32.35 -9.76
CA GLY A 908 -26.32 32.66 -10.66
C GLY A 908 -26.16 33.93 -11.52
N GLY A 909 -25.02 34.60 -11.40
CA GLY A 909 -24.91 36.06 -11.47
C GLY A 909 -24.66 36.60 -12.86
N ALA A 910 -24.89 35.78 -13.88
CA ALA A 910 -25.12 36.30 -15.21
C ALA A 910 -26.16 35.40 -15.88
N ARG A 911 -27.44 35.61 -15.54
CA ARG A 911 -28.36 35.96 -16.62
C ARG A 911 -27.64 37.04 -17.42
N ARG A 912 -26.80 36.64 -18.38
CA ARG A 912 -26.47 37.50 -19.50
C ARG A 912 -27.83 37.99 -19.93
N GLY A 913 -28.09 39.28 -19.71
CA GLY A 913 -29.18 39.94 -20.39
C GLY A 913 -28.95 39.59 -21.85
N ARG A 914 -29.73 38.61 -22.33
CA ARG A 914 -30.03 38.46 -23.73
C ARG A 914 -30.81 39.73 -24.02
N GLY A 915 -30.08 40.84 -24.18
CA GLY A 915 -30.58 41.97 -24.92
C GLY A 915 -30.98 41.38 -26.25
N GLY A 916 -32.28 41.42 -26.53
CA GLY A 916 -32.78 41.10 -27.86
C GLY A 916 -32.05 41.98 -28.86
N GLY A 917 -31.36 41.33 -29.79
CA GLY A 917 -31.02 41.86 -31.10
C GLY A 917 -31.80 41.04 -32.10
#